data_AF-A0A2P2NHI9-F1
#
_entry.id   AF-A0A2P2NHI9-F1
#
_cell.length_a   1.000
_cell.length_b   1.000
_cell.length_c   1.000
_cell.angle_alpha   90.00
_cell.angle_beta   90.00
_cell.angle_gamma   90.00
#
_symmetry.space_group_name_H-M   'P 1'
#
loop_
_entity.id
_entity.type
_entity.pdbx_description
1 polymer ?
#
loop_
_entity_poly.entity_id
_entity_poly.type
_entity_poly.pdbx_seq_one_letter_code
_entity_poly.pdbx_strand_id
1 'polypeptide(L)'
;MDFKGDKHGTDDAEDFFPENDAASDYYSDGGGGNGGDGSSETSDSELFEEPAGSSYHEQKLEKNYTVLREADIRQRMEADTAGLSAVLSISKGEASILLLHYNWSVSRVHEEWFGDEFGVRKKVGLLENPQGQQGADQKSVSSDHAAGGIVFETCGVCFESYPLDSMKSAACGHAFCFECWKLYIKTKVGDGPECLMLKCPQPMCFVAVGENLINELASEEDKEKYFYFLARSYVEKSKKRKWCPAPDCNFAIDFSACGDENFDVSCACSHAFCWNCSQERHRPVDCDIVAKWILKSNSDSENETWKKAYTKPCPKCNRAIEKNEGCMHMTCSQPCGFQFCWLCLGAWRGHLAGSCNGYGRDPKDGEIQSLRVDILRYQHYYDRWAANERSRQIALEDLRKVQDKHIEEIACKFQQPASQLTFLAEAWQQIVECRRVLKWTYAYGYYLPGNNLAKKQLFEYSQGQAESGLERLHGCAEKELKEFLEADRPSEKFSEFRKNLIGLTTVTKNYFDNLVTALENGLSDVTSDVGSSSKRQKTAKYCSIKAALFAARQVRTAALNVIQVQEPWSCEFCTYTNPASATTCQVCFRGSWSCGHCTYANPRFATTCQLCNEPRFENIPADEEAPSTRFDV
;
A
#
# COMPACT_ATOMS: atom_id res chain seq x y z
N MET A 1 -2.51 19.65 -50.17
CA MET A 1 -3.75 19.20 -49.52
C MET A 1 -3.64 19.57 -48.05
N ASP A 2 -3.49 20.86 -47.73
CA ASP A 2 -4.54 21.92 -47.65
C ASP A 2 -5.49 21.59 -46.49
N PHE A 3 -5.54 22.36 -45.40
CA PHE A 3 -5.97 23.77 -45.21
C PHE A 3 -5.12 24.44 -44.09
N LYS A 4 -4.48 25.62 -44.16
CA LYS A 4 -4.91 27.05 -44.34
C LYS A 4 -6.08 27.48 -43.43
N GLY A 5 -6.04 28.56 -42.63
CA GLY A 5 -5.11 29.69 -42.45
C GLY A 5 -5.32 30.35 -41.06
N ASP A 6 -4.29 30.96 -40.47
CA ASP A 6 -3.85 32.39 -40.55
C ASP A 6 -4.37 33.21 -39.34
N LYS A 7 -3.51 33.61 -38.38
CA LYS A 7 -2.69 34.86 -38.29
C LYS A 7 -3.54 36.09 -37.88
N HIS A 8 -3.14 37.11 -37.11
CA HIS A 8 -1.88 37.60 -36.48
C HIS A 8 -2.25 38.86 -35.64
N GLY A 9 -1.32 39.34 -34.80
CA GLY A 9 -1.24 40.75 -34.32
C GLY A 9 -1.40 40.89 -32.80
N THR A 10 -0.36 40.80 -31.96
CA THR A 10 0.64 41.86 -31.61
C THR A 10 0.04 43.03 -30.84
N ASP A 11 0.46 43.24 -29.59
CA ASP A 11 1.34 44.36 -29.21
C ASP A 11 1.55 44.41 -27.68
N ASP A 12 2.78 44.82 -27.37
CA ASP A 12 3.49 44.96 -26.10
C ASP A 12 2.84 45.89 -25.05
N ALA A 13 3.29 45.75 -23.79
CA ALA A 13 4.05 46.79 -23.07
C ALA A 13 3.63 47.03 -21.59
N GLU A 14 4.63 46.80 -20.72
CA GLU A 14 5.06 47.66 -19.58
C GLU A 14 4.67 47.30 -18.14
N ASP A 15 5.75 47.19 -17.36
CA ASP A 15 5.93 47.05 -15.94
C ASP A 15 5.37 48.23 -15.11
N PHE A 16 4.91 47.96 -13.89
CA PHE A 16 5.06 48.90 -12.77
C PHE A 16 4.93 48.19 -11.41
N PHE A 17 6.06 48.03 -10.72
CA PHE A 17 6.12 47.81 -9.26
C PHE A 17 5.75 49.11 -8.52
N PRO A 18 5.28 49.01 -7.27
CA PRO A 18 6.01 49.75 -6.26
C PRO A 18 6.27 48.94 -4.97
N GLU A 19 7.54 48.95 -4.58
CA GLU A 19 7.99 48.85 -3.20
C GLU A 19 7.56 50.10 -2.43
N ASN A 20 7.27 49.96 -1.13
CA ASN A 20 7.49 51.05 -0.18
C ASN A 20 7.83 50.49 1.20
N ASP A 21 9.07 50.69 1.60
CA ASP A 21 9.58 50.55 2.96
C ASP A 21 9.19 51.76 3.82
N ALA A 22 8.89 51.52 5.10
CA ALA A 22 9.17 52.48 6.17
C ALA A 22 9.26 51.76 7.53
N ALA A 23 10.36 52.03 8.22
CA ALA A 23 10.86 51.39 9.43
C ALA A 23 10.47 52.12 10.74
N SER A 24 10.85 51.48 11.86
CA SER A 24 11.29 52.06 13.17
C SER A 24 10.20 52.73 14.05
N ASP A 25 10.16 52.69 15.39
CA ASP A 25 10.96 52.15 16.51
C ASP A 25 10.06 52.26 17.79
N TYR A 26 10.24 51.41 18.81
CA TYR A 26 10.56 51.78 20.22
C TYR A 26 10.30 50.66 21.24
N TYR A 27 11.24 50.60 22.21
CA TYR A 27 11.48 49.67 23.32
C TYR A 27 10.41 49.64 24.44
N SER A 28 10.20 48.49 25.10
CA SER A 28 10.72 48.19 26.46
C SER A 28 10.05 47.00 27.17
N ASP A 29 10.89 46.40 28.03
CA ASP A 29 10.83 45.20 28.85
C ASP A 29 10.09 45.35 30.20
N GLY A 30 9.85 44.21 30.87
CA GLY A 30 9.50 44.07 32.30
C GLY A 30 8.01 43.79 32.58
N GLY A 31 7.57 42.78 33.34
CA GLY A 31 8.21 41.99 34.38
C GLY A 31 7.42 42.09 35.68
N GLY A 32 6.81 40.98 36.14
CA GLY A 32 6.54 40.72 37.57
C GLY A 32 5.17 41.09 38.16
N GLY A 33 4.48 40.05 38.67
CA GLY A 33 4.26 39.94 40.12
C GLY A 33 2.98 40.48 40.77
N ASN A 34 2.10 39.53 41.13
CA ASN A 34 1.52 39.34 42.46
C ASN A 34 0.21 40.06 42.88
N GLY A 35 -0.80 39.23 43.21
CA GLY A 35 -1.47 39.22 44.52
C GLY A 35 -2.64 40.20 44.78
N GLY A 36 -3.82 39.65 45.10
CA GLY A 36 -4.89 40.41 45.76
C GLY A 36 -6.24 39.70 45.81
N ASP A 37 -6.57 39.17 46.99
CA ASP A 37 -7.79 38.47 47.44
C ASP A 37 -9.14 39.18 47.18
N GLY A 38 -10.22 38.38 47.17
CA GLY A 38 -11.57 38.89 47.52
C GLY A 38 -12.77 37.97 47.20
N SER A 39 -13.10 37.06 48.13
CA SER A 39 -14.44 36.54 48.51
C SER A 39 -15.42 36.02 47.43
N SER A 40 -15.67 34.70 47.34
CA SER A 40 -16.70 33.93 48.08
C SER A 40 -18.15 34.30 47.71
N GLU A 41 -18.81 33.47 46.89
CA GLU A 41 -20.13 32.89 47.19
C GLU A 41 -20.26 31.51 46.52
N THR A 42 -20.81 30.58 47.29
CA THR A 42 -20.91 29.14 47.07
C THR A 42 -22.16 28.74 46.29
N SER A 43 -22.05 27.73 45.41
CA SER A 43 -23.17 26.85 45.08
C SER A 43 -22.65 25.46 44.72
N ASP A 44 -23.20 24.48 45.42
CA ASP A 44 -22.98 23.03 45.31
C ASP A 44 -22.99 22.54 43.85
N SER A 45 -21.92 21.85 43.45
CA SER A 45 -21.97 20.87 42.37
C SER A 45 -21.18 19.63 42.78
N GLU A 46 -21.84 18.49 42.61
CA GLU A 46 -21.44 17.17 43.09
C GLU A 46 -20.07 16.76 42.55
N LEU A 47 -19.23 16.25 43.46
CA LEU A 47 -17.92 15.68 43.24
C LEU A 47 -17.99 14.55 42.19
N PHE A 48 -17.51 14.79 40.98
CA PHE A 48 -17.01 13.73 40.10
C PHE A 48 -15.52 13.59 40.38
N GLU A 49 -15.14 12.46 40.98
CA GLU A 49 -13.73 12.06 41.07
C GLU A 49 -13.18 11.86 39.66
N GLU A 50 -12.23 12.70 39.28
CA GLU A 50 -11.36 12.54 38.12
C GLU A 50 -10.64 11.18 38.20
N PRO A 51 -10.81 10.25 37.24
CA PRO A 51 -9.97 9.06 37.20
C PRO A 51 -8.56 9.50 36.83
N ALA A 52 -7.64 9.29 37.77
CA ALA A 52 -6.21 9.52 37.66
C ALA A 52 -5.70 9.14 36.25
N GLY A 53 -5.03 10.11 35.62
CA GLY A 53 -4.46 9.97 34.28
C GLY A 53 -3.62 8.70 34.15
N SER A 54 -4.16 7.71 33.45
CA SER A 54 -3.31 6.72 32.81
C SER A 54 -2.61 7.43 31.68
N SER A 55 -1.36 7.82 31.91
CA SER A 55 -0.39 8.07 30.85
C SER A 55 -0.50 6.92 29.85
N TYR A 56 -1.18 7.18 28.73
CA TYR A 56 -1.10 6.33 27.57
C TYR A 56 0.34 6.47 27.09
N HIS A 57 1.20 5.56 27.58
CA HIS A 57 2.36 5.17 26.83
C HIS A 57 1.83 4.74 25.45
N GLU A 58 1.93 5.62 24.46
CA GLU A 58 2.19 5.17 23.10
C GLU A 58 3.36 4.20 23.23
N GLN A 59 3.06 2.91 23.25
CA GLN A 59 4.05 1.91 22.88
C GLN A 59 4.33 2.19 21.41
N LYS A 60 5.26 3.12 21.19
CA LYS A 60 5.94 3.37 19.94
C LYS A 60 6.57 2.02 19.60
N LEU A 61 5.85 1.19 18.83
CA LEU A 61 6.38 -0.03 18.26
C LEU A 61 7.75 0.35 17.71
N GLU A 62 8.81 -0.18 18.32
CA GLU A 62 10.17 0.11 17.89
C GLU A 62 10.22 -0.23 16.40
N LYS A 63 10.41 0.80 15.58
CA LYS A 63 10.44 0.60 14.13
C LYS A 63 11.68 -0.25 13.86
N ASN A 64 11.47 -1.48 13.40
CA ASN A 64 12.54 -2.40 13.04
C ASN A 64 13.30 -1.99 11.76
N TYR A 65 13.21 -0.72 11.35
CA TYR A 65 13.84 -0.18 10.16
C TYR A 65 14.24 1.28 10.35
N THR A 66 15.23 1.69 9.56
CA THR A 66 15.68 3.07 9.48
C THR A 66 15.56 3.58 8.05
N VAL A 67 15.28 4.87 7.88
CA VAL A 67 15.28 5.53 6.57
C VAL A 67 16.65 6.16 6.37
N LEU A 68 17.31 5.80 5.27
CA LEU A 68 18.62 6.31 4.88
C LEU A 68 18.47 7.37 3.79
N ARG A 69 19.07 8.54 4.02
CA ARG A 69 19.30 9.56 3.01
C ARG A 69 20.56 9.25 2.23
N GLU A 70 20.75 9.92 1.11
CA GLU A 70 21.95 9.74 0.28
C GLU A 70 23.25 10.01 1.07
N ALA A 71 23.26 11.03 1.94
CA ALA A 71 24.39 11.32 2.82
C ALA A 71 24.70 10.16 3.78
N ASP A 72 23.68 9.53 4.36
CA ASP A 72 23.84 8.38 5.26
C ASP A 72 24.41 7.17 4.51
N ILE A 73 23.97 6.97 3.27
CA ILE A 73 24.46 5.91 2.38
C ILE A 73 25.94 6.14 2.06
N ARG A 74 26.30 7.35 1.61
CA ARG A 74 27.69 7.72 1.31
C ARG A 74 28.60 7.57 2.53
N GLN A 75 28.14 7.99 3.72
CA GLN A 75 28.90 7.84 4.95
C GLN A 75 29.16 6.37 5.29
N ARG A 76 28.15 5.50 5.14
CA ARG A 76 28.30 4.06 5.40
C ARG A 76 29.22 3.39 4.39
N MET A 77 29.12 3.75 3.12
CA MET A 77 30.03 3.27 2.08
C MET A 77 31.49 3.65 2.39
N GLU A 78 31.74 4.91 2.75
CA GLU A 78 33.09 5.36 3.15
C GLU A 78 33.59 4.61 4.38
N ALA A 79 32.72 4.36 5.37
CA ALA A 79 33.07 3.59 6.56
C ALA A 79 33.44 2.13 6.23
N ASP A 80 32.66 1.47 5.37
CA ASP A 80 32.94 0.11 4.90
C ASP A 80 34.25 0.06 4.08
N THR A 81 34.45 1.01 3.17
CA THR A 81 35.68 1.13 2.36
C THR A 81 36.90 1.39 3.23
N ALA A 82 36.83 2.32 4.18
CA ALA A 82 37.92 2.64 5.10
C ALA A 82 38.22 1.46 6.04
N GLY A 83 37.19 0.80 6.56
CA GLY A 83 37.34 -0.39 7.40
C GLY A 83 38.02 -1.53 6.65
N LEU A 84 37.59 -1.82 5.43
CA LEU A 84 38.19 -2.86 4.60
C LEU A 84 39.63 -2.52 4.20
N SER A 85 39.88 -1.27 3.81
CA SER A 85 41.23 -0.76 3.49
C SER A 85 42.20 -0.94 4.67
N ALA A 86 41.74 -0.64 5.89
CA ALA A 86 42.55 -0.82 7.10
C ALA A 86 42.82 -2.30 7.43
N VAL A 87 41.81 -3.16 7.34
CA VAL A 87 41.94 -4.60 7.65
C VAL A 87 42.81 -5.32 6.63
N LEU A 88 42.63 -5.04 5.34
CA LEU A 88 43.37 -5.71 4.26
C LEU A 88 44.69 -5.01 3.90
N SER A 89 44.98 -3.84 4.47
CA SER A 89 46.17 -3.03 4.17
C SER A 89 46.32 -2.70 2.67
N ILE A 90 45.19 -2.38 2.02
CA ILE A 90 45.11 -2.00 0.60
C ILE A 90 44.65 -0.55 0.46
N SER A 91 44.82 0.03 -0.73
CA SER A 91 44.31 1.39 -0.99
C SER A 91 42.77 1.45 -0.96
N LYS A 92 42.20 2.62 -0.65
CA LYS A 92 40.74 2.82 -0.69
C LYS A 92 40.14 2.50 -2.07
N GLY A 93 40.87 2.80 -3.16
CA GLY A 93 40.43 2.47 -4.51
C GLY A 93 40.33 0.97 -4.76
N GLU A 94 41.30 0.18 -4.27
CA GLU A 94 41.22 -1.29 -4.31
C GLU A 94 40.07 -1.82 -3.45
N ALA A 95 39.88 -1.26 -2.24
CA ALA A 95 38.78 -1.63 -1.35
C ALA A 95 37.41 -1.36 -1.98
N SER A 96 37.20 -0.19 -2.62
CA SER A 96 35.98 0.12 -3.37
C SER A 96 35.69 -0.91 -4.48
N ILE A 97 36.71 -1.29 -5.26
CA ILE A 97 36.57 -2.29 -6.34
C ILE A 97 36.17 -3.66 -5.78
N LEU A 98 36.77 -4.09 -4.66
CA LEU A 98 36.40 -5.32 -3.98
C LEU A 98 34.95 -5.28 -3.47
N LEU A 99 34.56 -4.20 -2.80
CA LEU A 99 33.20 -4.04 -2.29
C LEU A 99 32.17 -4.06 -3.44
N LEU A 100 32.43 -3.34 -4.52
CA LEU A 100 31.59 -3.37 -5.72
C LEU A 100 31.43 -4.78 -6.29
N HIS A 101 32.53 -5.51 -6.46
CA HIS A 101 32.52 -6.87 -7.00
C HIS A 101 31.74 -7.85 -6.10
N TYR A 102 31.86 -7.71 -4.78
CA TYR A 102 31.19 -8.57 -3.79
C TYR A 102 29.87 -7.98 -3.26
N ASN A 103 29.30 -7.01 -3.98
CA ASN A 103 27.98 -6.42 -3.71
C ASN A 103 27.88 -5.83 -2.28
N TRP A 104 28.90 -5.10 -1.86
CA TRP A 104 29.02 -4.44 -0.56
C TRP A 104 28.90 -5.37 0.65
N SER A 105 29.30 -6.64 0.48
CA SER A 105 29.36 -7.63 1.56
C SER A 105 30.78 -7.75 2.11
N VAL A 106 31.09 -6.99 3.16
CA VAL A 106 32.40 -7.01 3.84
C VAL A 106 32.79 -8.44 4.27
N SER A 107 31.84 -9.20 4.84
CA SER A 107 32.08 -10.58 5.27
C SER A 107 32.53 -11.48 4.11
N ARG A 108 31.87 -11.38 2.94
CA ARG A 108 32.25 -12.17 1.77
C ARG A 108 33.60 -11.77 1.21
N VAL A 109 33.95 -10.48 1.23
CA VAL A 109 35.29 -10.04 0.84
C VAL A 109 36.32 -10.67 1.77
N HIS A 110 36.12 -10.60 3.09
CA HIS A 110 37.05 -11.21 4.04
C HIS A 110 37.20 -12.73 3.83
N GLU A 111 36.09 -13.46 3.71
CA GLU A 111 36.11 -14.93 3.50
C GLU A 111 36.91 -15.32 2.26
N GLU A 112 36.70 -14.62 1.14
CA GLU A 112 37.36 -14.94 -0.13
C GLU A 112 38.80 -14.44 -0.17
N TRP A 113 39.06 -13.24 0.34
CA TRP A 113 40.40 -12.63 0.37
C TRP A 113 41.36 -13.41 1.25
N PHE A 114 40.93 -13.79 2.46
CA PHE A 114 41.77 -14.60 3.36
C PHE A 114 41.88 -16.06 2.90
N GLY A 115 41.00 -16.52 2.01
CA GLY A 115 41.08 -17.83 1.37
C GLY A 115 42.08 -17.89 0.21
N ASP A 116 42.05 -16.91 -0.70
CA ASP A 116 42.92 -16.81 -1.87
C ASP A 116 43.05 -15.36 -2.37
N GLU A 117 43.94 -14.57 -1.76
CA GLU A 117 44.19 -13.17 -2.16
C GLU A 117 44.56 -13.06 -3.65
N PHE A 118 45.44 -13.95 -4.14
CA PHE A 118 45.93 -13.89 -5.51
C PHE A 118 44.80 -14.13 -6.52
N GLY A 119 43.98 -15.14 -6.28
CA GLY A 119 42.80 -15.43 -7.09
C GLY A 119 41.80 -14.27 -7.10
N VAL A 120 41.56 -13.65 -5.94
CA VAL A 120 40.67 -12.49 -5.82
C VAL A 120 41.22 -11.30 -6.60
N ARG A 121 42.49 -10.91 -6.40
CA ARG A 121 43.13 -9.81 -7.13
C ARG A 121 43.03 -9.99 -8.65
N LYS A 122 43.38 -11.18 -9.15
CA LYS A 122 43.27 -11.51 -10.58
C LYS A 122 41.84 -11.43 -11.09
N LYS A 123 40.86 -11.90 -10.31
CA LYS A 123 39.43 -11.92 -10.67
C LYS A 123 38.85 -10.50 -10.76
N VAL A 124 39.21 -9.62 -9.83
CA VAL A 124 38.72 -8.24 -9.80
C VAL A 124 39.55 -7.27 -10.64
N GLY A 125 40.67 -7.70 -11.20
CA GLY A 125 41.53 -6.87 -12.05
C GLY A 125 42.45 -5.94 -11.26
N LEU A 126 42.82 -6.32 -10.04
CA LEU A 126 43.82 -5.62 -9.23
C LEU A 126 45.19 -6.26 -9.47
N LEU A 127 46.20 -5.44 -9.77
CA LEU A 127 47.58 -5.91 -9.89
C LEU A 127 48.21 -6.02 -8.49
N GLU A 128 49.20 -6.89 -8.34
CA GLU A 128 50.03 -6.89 -7.15
C GLU A 128 50.81 -5.57 -7.05
N ASN A 129 50.92 -5.05 -5.84
CA ASN A 129 51.67 -3.82 -5.59
C ASN A 129 53.15 -4.06 -5.97
N PRO A 130 53.77 -3.23 -6.83
CA PRO A 130 55.12 -3.44 -7.34
C PRO A 130 56.20 -3.01 -6.34
N GLN A 131 56.19 -3.54 -5.11
CA GLN A 131 57.28 -3.34 -4.15
C GLN A 131 58.33 -4.47 -4.19
N GLY A 132 58.25 -5.40 -5.16
CA GLY A 132 59.15 -6.56 -5.25
C GLY A 132 59.79 -6.87 -6.61
N GLN A 133 59.55 -6.09 -7.67
CA GLN A 133 60.15 -6.34 -8.99
C GLN A 133 60.80 -5.07 -9.56
N GLN A 134 61.92 -4.68 -8.97
CA GLN A 134 63.01 -4.09 -9.76
C GLN A 134 63.79 -5.24 -10.38
N GLY A 135 63.43 -5.67 -11.59
CA GLY A 135 64.19 -6.68 -12.32
C GLY A 135 63.48 -7.20 -13.57
N ALA A 136 64.00 -6.80 -14.74
CA ALA A 136 63.66 -7.25 -16.10
C ALA A 136 62.24 -6.86 -16.58
N ASP A 137 62.01 -5.99 -17.57
CA ASP A 137 62.75 -5.72 -18.80
C ASP A 137 62.73 -4.22 -19.13
N GLN A 138 63.88 -3.57 -19.01
CA GLN A 138 64.12 -2.31 -19.70
C GLN A 138 64.20 -2.62 -21.20
N LYS A 139 63.11 -2.42 -21.93
CA LYS A 139 63.20 -2.20 -23.37
C LYS A 139 64.08 -0.97 -23.57
N SER A 140 65.19 -1.21 -24.27
CA SER A 140 66.17 -0.25 -24.75
C SER A 140 65.52 1.06 -25.20
N VAL A 141 65.59 2.08 -24.32
CA VAL A 141 65.51 3.47 -24.74
C VAL A 141 66.80 3.74 -25.51
N SER A 142 66.70 3.79 -26.83
CA SER A 142 67.75 4.33 -27.69
C SER A 142 68.05 5.74 -27.20
N SER A 143 69.25 5.92 -26.68
CA SER A 143 69.77 7.19 -26.20
C SER A 143 70.01 8.13 -27.37
N ASP A 144 69.11 9.09 -27.58
CA ASP A 144 69.42 10.37 -28.21
C ASP A 144 68.94 11.48 -27.27
N HIS A 145 69.76 11.80 -26.27
CA HIS A 145 69.54 12.96 -25.41
C HIS A 145 70.02 14.23 -26.12
N ALA A 146 69.07 14.98 -26.68
CA ALA A 146 69.19 16.42 -26.84
C ALA A 146 68.26 17.11 -25.83
N ALA A 147 68.84 18.05 -25.08
CA ALA A 147 68.24 18.77 -23.97
C ALA A 147 66.90 19.45 -24.31
N GLY A 148 65.91 19.30 -23.42
CA GLY A 148 64.70 20.14 -23.37
C GLY A 148 63.52 19.75 -24.26
N GLY A 149 63.53 18.57 -24.90
CA GLY A 149 62.42 18.11 -25.74
C GLY A 149 61.28 17.47 -24.94
N ILE A 150 60.03 17.88 -25.22
CA ILE A 150 58.81 17.21 -24.75
C ILE A 150 58.78 15.79 -25.35
N VAL A 151 58.65 14.76 -24.51
CA VAL A 151 58.51 13.36 -24.96
C VAL A 151 57.05 13.11 -25.37
N PHE A 152 56.86 12.55 -26.56
CA PHE A 152 55.55 12.22 -27.12
C PHE A 152 55.33 10.71 -27.15
N GLU A 153 54.10 10.28 -26.85
CA GLU A 153 53.66 8.89 -26.98
C GLU A 153 52.36 8.78 -27.78
N THR A 154 52.19 7.63 -28.46
CA THR A 154 51.06 7.37 -29.34
C THR A 154 49.89 6.76 -28.55
N CYS A 155 48.70 7.34 -28.70
CA CYS A 155 47.49 6.84 -28.06
C CYS A 155 47.03 5.52 -28.70
N GLY A 156 46.78 4.50 -27.89
CA GLY A 156 46.32 3.18 -28.36
C GLY A 156 44.87 3.11 -28.89
N VAL A 157 44.14 4.23 -28.89
CA VAL A 157 42.74 4.31 -29.37
C VAL A 157 42.62 5.18 -30.63
N CYS A 158 43.08 6.43 -30.59
CA CYS A 158 43.02 7.33 -31.76
C CYS A 158 44.27 7.30 -32.64
N PHE A 159 45.35 6.64 -32.20
CA PHE A 159 46.64 6.52 -32.91
C PHE A 159 47.36 7.86 -33.19
N GLU A 160 46.97 8.93 -32.51
CA GLU A 160 47.66 10.23 -32.53
C GLU A 160 48.75 10.31 -31.45
N SER A 161 49.73 11.20 -31.63
CA SER A 161 50.85 11.40 -30.70
C SER A 161 50.62 12.60 -29.79
N TYR A 162 50.78 12.39 -28.48
CA TYR A 162 50.55 13.41 -27.45
C TYR A 162 51.73 13.50 -26.51
N PRO A 163 51.99 14.67 -25.89
CA PRO A 163 52.93 14.78 -24.78
C PRO A 163 52.60 13.80 -23.66
N LEU A 164 53.61 13.26 -22.97
CA LEU A 164 53.40 12.36 -21.83
C LEU A 164 52.44 12.92 -20.76
N ASP A 165 52.49 14.23 -20.50
CA ASP A 165 51.61 14.89 -19.52
C ASP A 165 50.13 14.88 -19.94
N SER A 166 49.84 14.66 -21.23
CA SER A 166 48.50 14.56 -21.80
C SER A 166 48.00 13.11 -21.95
N MET A 167 48.76 12.16 -21.39
CA MET A 167 48.50 10.73 -21.45
C MET A 167 48.28 10.18 -20.04
N LYS A 168 47.33 9.26 -19.90
CA LYS A 168 47.05 8.56 -18.63
C LYS A 168 46.94 7.07 -18.85
N SER A 169 47.33 6.32 -17.83
CA SER A 169 47.19 4.87 -17.78
C SER A 169 46.50 4.44 -16.49
N ALA A 170 45.80 3.31 -16.56
CA ALA A 170 45.43 2.56 -15.36
C ALA A 170 46.68 1.82 -14.82
N ALA A 171 46.54 1.05 -13.74
CA ALA A 171 47.66 0.32 -13.13
C ALA A 171 48.41 -0.63 -14.09
N CYS A 172 47.79 -1.03 -15.20
CA CYS A 172 48.41 -1.85 -16.26
C CYS A 172 49.49 -1.15 -17.10
N GLY A 173 49.60 0.18 -17.03
CA GLY A 173 50.56 0.95 -17.82
C GLY A 173 50.13 1.25 -19.27
N HIS A 174 49.00 0.73 -19.76
CA HIS A 174 48.47 1.11 -21.08
C HIS A 174 48.01 2.57 -21.08
N ALA A 175 48.69 3.41 -21.86
CA ALA A 175 48.47 4.85 -21.90
C ALA A 175 47.53 5.28 -23.05
N PHE A 176 46.60 6.18 -22.74
CA PHE A 176 45.68 6.79 -23.70
C PHE A 176 45.59 8.30 -23.44
N CYS A 177 45.28 9.08 -24.48
CA CYS A 177 45.14 10.52 -24.34
C CYS A 177 43.88 10.87 -23.51
N PHE A 178 43.86 12.08 -22.94
CA PHE A 178 42.74 12.54 -22.13
C PHE A 178 41.39 12.48 -22.84
N GLU A 179 41.35 12.83 -24.13
CA GLU A 179 40.10 12.86 -24.89
C GLU A 179 39.52 11.45 -25.13
N CYS A 180 40.39 10.46 -25.38
CA CYS A 180 39.95 9.06 -25.48
C CYS A 180 39.44 8.53 -24.15
N TRP A 181 40.10 8.87 -23.02
CA TRP A 181 39.60 8.50 -21.69
C TRP A 181 38.27 9.15 -21.36
N LYS A 182 38.13 10.45 -21.59
CA LYS A 182 36.89 11.21 -21.40
C LYS A 182 35.74 10.58 -22.18
N LEU A 183 35.96 10.32 -23.47
CA LEU A 183 34.94 9.71 -24.32
C LEU A 183 34.59 8.29 -23.86
N TYR A 184 35.58 7.49 -23.46
CA TYR A 184 35.37 6.15 -22.94
C TYR A 184 34.53 6.15 -21.65
N ILE A 185 34.90 6.99 -20.68
CA ILE A 185 34.17 7.14 -19.41
C ILE A 185 32.76 7.64 -19.67
N LYS A 186 32.59 8.71 -20.47
CA LYS A 186 31.29 9.26 -20.83
C LYS A 186 30.37 8.21 -21.47
N THR A 187 30.90 7.46 -22.43
CA THR A 187 30.14 6.37 -23.09
C THR A 187 29.72 5.32 -22.07
N LYS A 188 30.65 4.88 -21.20
CA LYS A 188 30.37 3.83 -20.22
C LYS A 188 29.39 4.27 -19.13
N VAL A 189 29.50 5.51 -18.66
CA VAL A 189 28.53 6.11 -17.72
C VAL A 189 27.16 6.26 -18.39
N GLY A 190 27.13 6.62 -19.68
CA GLY A 190 25.91 6.67 -20.48
C GLY A 190 25.23 5.30 -20.69
N ASP A 191 26.03 4.23 -20.80
CA ASP A 191 25.54 2.84 -20.94
C ASP A 191 24.82 2.34 -19.66
N GLY A 192 25.08 2.95 -18.50
CA GLY A 192 24.38 2.69 -17.24
C GLY A 192 25.26 2.16 -16.11
N PRO A 193 24.70 1.41 -15.13
CA PRO A 193 25.40 1.01 -13.90
C PRO A 193 26.63 0.11 -14.10
N GLU A 194 26.82 -0.47 -15.29
CA GLU A 194 28.01 -1.27 -15.61
C GLU A 194 29.31 -0.45 -15.56
N CYS A 195 29.23 0.89 -15.64
CA CYS A 195 30.37 1.77 -15.46
C CYS A 195 31.10 1.62 -14.12
N LEU A 196 30.45 1.06 -13.09
CA LEU A 196 31.07 0.82 -11.77
C LEU A 196 32.18 -0.24 -11.83
N MET A 197 32.15 -1.14 -12.82
CA MET A 197 33.14 -2.21 -13.02
C MET A 197 34.00 -1.93 -14.27
N LEU A 198 34.39 -0.66 -14.46
CA LEU A 198 35.16 -0.20 -15.62
C LEU A 198 36.52 -0.89 -15.70
N LYS A 199 36.94 -1.25 -16.93
CA LYS A 199 38.22 -1.89 -17.21
C LYS A 199 39.06 -1.03 -18.13
N CYS A 200 40.35 -1.32 -18.19
CA CYS A 200 41.27 -0.71 -19.14
C CYS A 200 40.72 -0.82 -20.59
N PRO A 201 40.73 0.26 -21.39
CA PRO A 201 40.29 0.23 -22.80
C PRO A 201 41.07 -0.72 -23.70
N GLN A 202 42.30 -1.09 -23.32
CA GLN A 202 43.13 -2.03 -24.07
C GLN A 202 42.43 -3.41 -24.20
N PRO A 203 42.29 -3.95 -25.43
CA PRO A 203 41.78 -5.30 -25.63
C PRO A 203 42.55 -6.34 -24.82
N MET A 204 41.84 -7.32 -24.25
CA MET A 204 42.41 -8.39 -23.40
C MET A 204 43.02 -7.92 -22.07
N CYS A 205 42.97 -6.62 -21.75
CA CYS A 205 43.35 -6.13 -20.43
C CYS A 205 42.14 -6.21 -19.49
N PHE A 206 42.33 -6.80 -18.31
CA PHE A 206 41.27 -6.95 -17.30
C PHE A 206 41.46 -6.04 -16.11
N VAL A 207 42.47 -5.15 -16.14
CA VAL A 207 42.76 -4.26 -15.02
C VAL A 207 41.60 -3.28 -14.79
N ALA A 208 41.14 -3.23 -13.55
CA ALA A 208 40.05 -2.37 -13.13
C ALA A 208 40.48 -0.90 -13.11
N VAL A 209 39.55 -0.03 -13.47
CA VAL A 209 39.71 1.42 -13.38
C VAL A 209 38.98 1.90 -12.13
N GLY A 210 39.74 2.38 -11.16
CA GLY A 210 39.20 2.89 -9.90
C GLY A 210 38.68 4.32 -10.00
N GLU A 211 37.99 4.75 -8.93
CA GLU A 211 37.34 6.06 -8.80
C GLU A 211 38.28 7.25 -9.07
N ASN A 212 39.57 7.12 -8.77
CA ASN A 212 40.56 8.20 -8.96
C ASN A 212 40.63 8.69 -10.41
N LEU A 213 40.64 7.77 -11.38
CA LEU A 213 40.74 8.14 -12.80
C LEU A 213 39.43 8.77 -13.30
N ILE A 214 38.30 8.34 -12.74
CA ILE A 214 36.98 8.89 -13.03
C ILE A 214 36.86 10.31 -12.47
N ASN A 215 37.30 10.52 -11.23
CA ASN A 215 37.32 11.85 -10.59
C ASN A 215 38.23 12.84 -11.32
N GLU A 216 39.33 12.36 -11.90
CA GLU A 216 40.27 13.22 -12.63
C GLU A 216 39.78 13.56 -14.05
N LEU A 217 39.22 12.57 -14.78
CA LEU A 217 38.99 12.70 -16.22
C LEU A 217 37.53 12.88 -16.64
N ALA A 218 36.55 12.52 -15.82
CA ALA A 218 35.14 12.67 -16.18
C ALA A 218 34.70 14.14 -16.10
N SER A 219 33.65 14.49 -16.86
CA SER A 219 32.95 15.77 -16.69
C SER A 219 32.16 15.78 -15.37
N GLU A 220 31.82 16.96 -14.84
CA GLU A 220 31.02 17.05 -13.60
C GLU A 220 29.66 16.33 -13.73
N GLU A 221 28.99 16.44 -14.88
CA GLU A 221 27.74 15.72 -15.16
C GLU A 221 27.91 14.20 -15.12
N ASP A 222 28.99 13.69 -15.72
CA ASP A 222 29.28 12.25 -15.73
C ASP A 222 29.70 11.74 -14.34
N LYS A 223 30.39 12.58 -13.54
CA LYS A 223 30.71 12.26 -12.14
C LYS A 223 29.45 12.12 -11.31
N GLU A 224 28.51 13.06 -11.42
CA GLU A 224 27.24 13.00 -10.70
C GLU A 224 26.49 11.70 -11.03
N LYS A 225 26.40 11.33 -12.31
CA LYS A 225 25.79 10.06 -12.76
C LYS A 225 26.54 8.84 -12.22
N TYR A 226 27.86 8.84 -12.28
CA TYR A 226 28.67 7.75 -11.74
C TYR A 226 28.45 7.57 -10.23
N PHE A 227 28.51 8.65 -9.45
CA PHE A 227 28.28 8.60 -8.00
C PHE A 227 26.84 8.24 -7.64
N TYR A 228 25.87 8.65 -8.46
CA TYR A 228 24.50 8.18 -8.34
C TYR A 228 24.40 6.65 -8.51
N PHE A 229 25.00 6.07 -9.56
CA PHE A 229 25.05 4.62 -9.72
C PHE A 229 25.80 3.93 -8.57
N LEU A 230 26.90 4.53 -8.11
CA LEU A 230 27.71 4.00 -7.02
C LEU A 230 26.89 3.91 -5.72
N ALA A 231 26.20 4.97 -5.34
CA ALA A 231 25.30 4.99 -4.18
C ALA A 231 24.16 3.97 -4.32
N ARG A 232 23.59 3.83 -5.54
CA ARG A 232 22.56 2.83 -5.83
C ARG A 232 23.01 1.40 -5.61
N SER A 233 24.25 1.09 -6.01
CA SER A 233 24.83 -0.25 -5.88
C SER A 233 24.91 -0.75 -4.43
N TYR A 234 25.04 0.16 -3.45
CA TYR A 234 25.10 -0.16 -2.02
C TYR A 234 23.80 -0.76 -1.46
N VAL A 235 22.68 -0.41 -2.09
CA VAL A 235 21.33 -0.79 -1.66
C VAL A 235 20.76 -1.92 -2.52
N GLU A 236 20.85 -1.81 -3.85
CA GLU A 236 20.12 -2.70 -4.79
C GLU A 236 20.42 -4.19 -4.64
N LYS A 237 21.63 -4.54 -4.17
CA LYS A 237 22.06 -5.93 -4.02
C LYS A 237 22.07 -6.43 -2.57
N SER A 238 21.65 -5.59 -1.63
CA SER A 238 21.51 -5.95 -0.21
C SER A 238 20.17 -6.63 0.04
N LYS A 239 20.16 -7.67 0.88
CA LYS A 239 18.91 -8.29 1.36
C LYS A 239 18.22 -7.48 2.45
N LYS A 240 18.96 -6.59 3.13
CA LYS A 240 18.48 -5.79 4.26
C LYS A 240 18.10 -4.37 3.88
N ARG A 241 18.40 -3.94 2.64
CA ARG A 241 18.16 -2.58 2.18
C ARG A 241 17.36 -2.56 0.88
N LYS A 242 16.42 -1.63 0.74
CA LYS A 242 15.67 -1.40 -0.50
C LYS A 242 15.48 0.08 -0.74
N TRP A 243 15.49 0.50 -2.00
CA TRP A 243 15.09 1.84 -2.39
C TRP A 243 13.60 2.07 -2.17
N CYS A 244 13.22 3.29 -1.84
CA CYS A 244 11.83 3.70 -1.89
C CYS A 244 11.32 3.59 -3.34
N PRO A 245 10.15 2.96 -3.60
CA PRO A 245 9.62 2.81 -4.94
C PRO A 245 8.91 4.08 -5.46
N ALA A 246 8.79 5.13 -4.65
CA ALA A 246 8.19 6.38 -5.08
C ALA A 246 9.02 7.03 -6.21
N PRO A 247 8.35 7.62 -7.22
CA PRO A 247 9.05 8.38 -8.25
C PRO A 247 9.83 9.53 -7.60
N ASP A 248 11.00 9.82 -8.15
CA ASP A 248 11.89 10.91 -7.73
C ASP A 248 12.36 10.84 -6.25
N CYS A 249 12.18 9.70 -5.58
CA CYS A 249 12.65 9.51 -4.21
C CYS A 249 14.01 8.80 -4.16
N ASN A 250 15.01 9.48 -3.60
CA ASN A 250 16.36 8.95 -3.40
C ASN A 250 16.64 8.46 -1.97
N PHE A 251 15.59 8.03 -1.25
CA PHE A 251 15.73 7.45 0.09
C PHE A 251 15.69 5.93 0.03
N ALA A 252 16.46 5.29 0.92
CA ALA A 252 16.45 3.84 1.09
C ALA A 252 15.94 3.47 2.49
N ILE A 253 15.47 2.25 2.64
CA ILE A 253 15.06 1.67 3.91
C ILE A 253 16.06 0.58 4.28
N ASP A 254 16.60 0.62 5.50
CA ASP A 254 17.48 -0.39 6.09
C ASP A 254 16.75 -1.13 7.20
N PHE A 255 16.45 -2.40 6.95
CA PHE A 255 15.59 -3.23 7.76
C PHE A 255 16.42 -4.13 8.69
N SER A 256 16.18 -4.01 9.99
CA SER A 256 16.97 -4.64 11.05
C SER A 256 16.36 -5.95 11.58
N ALA A 257 15.08 -6.24 11.31
CA ALA A 257 14.44 -7.46 11.81
C ALA A 257 14.61 -8.66 10.86
N CYS A 258 14.81 -9.84 11.49
CA CYS A 258 14.81 -11.15 10.85
C CYS A 258 13.44 -11.80 11.10
N GLY A 259 12.55 -11.82 10.11
CA GLY A 259 11.27 -12.52 10.17
C GLY A 259 10.49 -12.42 8.85
N ASP A 260 9.70 -13.46 8.52
CA ASP A 260 8.91 -13.58 7.29
C ASP A 260 7.55 -12.83 7.34
N GLU A 261 7.33 -11.99 8.35
CA GLU A 261 6.07 -11.24 8.47
C GLU A 261 6.03 -10.07 7.47
N ASN A 262 4.82 -9.74 7.00
CA ASN A 262 4.61 -8.62 6.08
C ASN A 262 4.68 -7.31 6.86
N PHE A 263 5.81 -6.61 6.75
CA PHE A 263 6.00 -5.32 7.39
C PHE A 263 5.66 -4.16 6.43
N ASP A 264 4.74 -3.31 6.87
CA ASP A 264 4.52 -2.01 6.26
C ASP A 264 5.64 -1.04 6.68
N VAL A 265 6.34 -0.46 5.70
CA VAL A 265 7.39 0.54 5.95
C VAL A 265 6.98 1.89 5.39
N SER A 266 7.38 2.96 6.08
CA SER A 266 7.12 4.34 5.68
C SER A 266 8.43 5.05 5.43
N CYS A 267 8.56 5.60 4.24
CA CYS A 267 9.69 6.43 3.85
C CYS A 267 9.55 7.86 4.40
N ALA A 268 10.67 8.58 4.49
CA ALA A 268 10.67 10.00 4.85
C ALA A 268 9.99 10.89 3.79
N CYS A 269 9.82 10.43 2.55
CA CYS A 269 8.99 11.10 1.53
C CYS A 269 7.48 10.84 1.71
N SER A 270 7.07 10.27 2.85
CA SER A 270 5.69 9.87 3.17
C SER A 270 5.13 8.72 2.33
N HIS A 271 5.87 8.22 1.33
CA HIS A 271 5.48 7.00 0.62
C HIS A 271 5.60 5.78 1.53
N ALA A 272 4.56 4.96 1.57
CA ALA A 272 4.51 3.78 2.40
C ALA A 272 4.19 2.55 1.55
N PHE A 273 4.94 1.48 1.75
CA PHE A 273 4.92 0.29 0.90
C PHE A 273 5.18 -0.98 1.73
N CYS A 274 4.85 -2.14 1.16
CA CYS A 274 5.16 -3.43 1.76
C CYS A 274 6.66 -3.74 1.58
N TRP A 275 7.36 -4.02 2.67
CA TRP A 275 8.78 -4.37 2.64
C TRP A 275 9.06 -5.60 1.76
N ASN A 276 8.18 -6.58 1.76
CA ASN A 276 8.42 -7.86 1.08
C ASN A 276 8.27 -7.76 -0.44
N CYS A 277 7.15 -7.22 -0.93
CA CYS A 277 6.85 -7.18 -2.36
C CYS A 277 7.05 -5.81 -3.04
N SER A 278 7.39 -4.76 -2.27
CA SER A 278 7.54 -3.37 -2.75
C SER A 278 6.29 -2.76 -3.39
N GLN A 279 5.13 -3.40 -3.26
CA GLN A 279 3.83 -2.85 -3.66
C GLN A 279 3.27 -1.93 -2.57
N GLU A 280 2.16 -1.26 -2.87
CA GLU A 280 1.38 -0.52 -1.88
C GLU A 280 1.12 -1.37 -0.62
N ARG A 281 1.12 -0.72 0.56
CA ARG A 281 0.74 -1.36 1.82
C ARG A 281 -0.57 -2.11 1.68
N HIS A 282 -0.52 -3.40 1.97
CA HIS A 282 -1.62 -4.32 1.71
C HIS A 282 -2.01 -5.16 2.92
N ARG A 283 -1.50 -4.83 4.13
CA ARG A 283 -2.00 -5.40 5.39
C ARG A 283 -3.52 -5.19 5.49
N PRO A 284 -4.32 -6.25 5.75
CA PRO A 284 -3.96 -7.56 6.32
C PRO A 284 -3.71 -8.70 5.31
N VAL A 285 -3.63 -8.41 4.02
CA VAL A 285 -3.57 -9.43 2.96
C VAL A 285 -2.13 -9.80 2.65
N ASP A 286 -1.87 -11.08 2.35
CA ASP A 286 -0.54 -11.57 2.01
C ASP A 286 -0.06 -11.14 0.61
N CYS A 287 1.26 -10.98 0.45
CA CYS A 287 1.89 -10.64 -0.82
C CYS A 287 1.49 -11.60 -1.96
N ASP A 288 1.26 -12.88 -1.68
CA ASP A 288 0.87 -13.87 -2.67
C ASP A 288 -0.52 -13.59 -3.27
N ILE A 289 -1.47 -13.19 -2.42
CA ILE A 289 -2.82 -12.83 -2.87
C ILE A 289 -2.76 -11.54 -3.68
N VAL A 290 -1.97 -10.57 -3.23
CA VAL A 290 -1.75 -9.30 -3.92
C VAL A 290 -1.14 -9.51 -5.30
N ALA A 291 -0.09 -10.33 -5.40
CA ALA A 291 0.55 -10.66 -6.66
C ALA A 291 -0.43 -11.34 -7.64
N LYS A 292 -1.23 -12.30 -7.16
CA LYS A 292 -2.27 -12.95 -7.97
C LYS A 292 -3.34 -11.94 -8.44
N TRP A 293 -3.78 -11.06 -7.55
CA TRP A 293 -4.80 -10.05 -7.86
C TRP A 293 -4.29 -9.05 -8.91
N ILE A 294 -3.09 -8.49 -8.72
CA ILE A 294 -2.48 -7.53 -9.65
C ILE A 294 -2.24 -8.17 -11.02
N LEU A 295 -1.73 -9.40 -11.04
CA LEU A 295 -1.52 -10.13 -12.30
C LEU A 295 -2.85 -10.34 -13.04
N LYS A 296 -3.91 -10.74 -12.31
CA LYS A 296 -5.24 -10.95 -12.87
C LYS A 296 -5.84 -9.64 -13.40
N SER A 297 -5.74 -8.55 -12.64
CA SER A 297 -6.26 -7.23 -13.03
C SER A 297 -5.55 -6.60 -14.22
N ASN A 298 -4.25 -6.87 -14.37
CA ASN A 298 -3.45 -6.33 -15.47
C ASN A 298 -3.51 -7.18 -16.73
N SER A 299 -4.05 -8.40 -16.66
CA SER A 299 -4.17 -9.25 -17.84
C SER A 299 -5.38 -8.82 -18.68
N ASP A 300 -5.12 -8.34 -19.91
CA ASP A 300 -6.14 -8.09 -20.95
C ASP A 300 -7.01 -9.33 -21.29
N SER A 301 -6.64 -10.49 -20.75
CA SER A 301 -7.33 -11.77 -20.89
C SER A 301 -8.78 -11.73 -20.38
N GLU A 302 -9.11 -10.86 -19.43
CA GLU A 302 -10.47 -10.68 -18.91
C GLU A 302 -11.38 -10.06 -19.99
N ASN A 303 -10.89 -9.11 -20.80
CA ASN A 303 -11.67 -8.55 -21.91
C ASN A 303 -11.98 -9.61 -22.99
N GLU A 304 -11.05 -10.53 -23.25
CA GLU A 304 -11.27 -11.64 -24.17
C GLU A 304 -12.20 -12.72 -23.59
N THR A 305 -12.09 -12.99 -22.29
CA THR A 305 -12.90 -14.00 -21.59
C THR A 305 -14.33 -13.49 -21.38
N TRP A 306 -14.51 -12.20 -21.05
CA TRP A 306 -15.78 -11.48 -21.03
C TRP A 306 -16.44 -11.51 -22.42
N LYS A 307 -15.70 -11.17 -23.48
CA LYS A 307 -16.19 -11.28 -24.86
C LYS A 307 -16.66 -12.71 -25.18
N LYS A 308 -15.91 -13.74 -24.83
CA LYS A 308 -16.30 -15.16 -25.07
C LYS A 308 -17.52 -15.60 -24.26
N ALA A 309 -17.68 -15.09 -23.04
CA ALA A 309 -18.79 -15.46 -22.17
C ALA A 309 -20.10 -14.75 -22.54
N TYR A 310 -20.06 -13.47 -22.92
CA TYR A 310 -21.26 -12.65 -23.14
C TYR A 310 -21.64 -12.48 -24.62
N THR A 311 -20.79 -12.93 -25.55
CA THR A 311 -21.09 -12.87 -26.98
C THR A 311 -21.18 -14.27 -27.59
N LYS A 312 -22.05 -14.43 -28.60
CA LYS A 312 -22.05 -15.61 -29.48
C LYS A 312 -21.71 -15.17 -30.91
N PRO A 313 -21.04 -16.01 -31.71
CA PRO A 313 -20.75 -15.68 -33.09
C PRO A 313 -22.02 -15.70 -33.95
N CYS A 314 -22.13 -14.76 -34.89
CA CYS A 314 -23.15 -14.78 -35.93
C CYS A 314 -22.97 -16.05 -36.80
N PRO A 315 -24.00 -16.88 -37.00
CA PRO A 315 -23.91 -18.10 -37.80
C PRO A 315 -23.61 -17.84 -39.30
N LYS A 316 -23.81 -16.61 -39.79
CA LYS A 316 -23.57 -16.25 -41.20
C LYS A 316 -22.21 -15.61 -41.46
N CYS A 317 -21.70 -14.79 -40.54
CA CYS A 317 -20.46 -14.01 -40.75
C CYS A 317 -19.44 -14.15 -39.62
N ASN A 318 -19.73 -14.95 -38.60
CA ASN A 318 -18.89 -15.21 -37.42
C ASN A 318 -18.53 -13.99 -36.56
N ARG A 319 -19.14 -12.82 -36.80
CA ARG A 319 -18.99 -11.63 -35.96
C ARG A 319 -19.57 -11.90 -34.56
N ALA A 320 -18.84 -11.56 -33.51
CA ALA A 320 -19.32 -11.65 -32.12
C ALA A 320 -20.51 -10.70 -31.88
N ILE A 321 -21.60 -11.23 -31.32
CA ILE A 321 -22.83 -10.50 -31.02
C ILE A 321 -23.15 -10.65 -29.54
N GLU A 322 -23.31 -9.52 -28.84
CA GLU A 322 -23.80 -9.46 -27.46
C GLU A 322 -25.32 -9.58 -27.44
N LYS A 323 -25.85 -10.24 -26.41
CA LYS A 323 -27.31 -10.41 -26.24
C LYS A 323 -27.92 -9.08 -25.79
N ASN A 324 -28.87 -8.54 -26.54
CA ASN A 324 -29.71 -7.45 -26.04
C ASN A 324 -30.73 -7.99 -25.03
N GLU A 325 -31.07 -7.20 -24.02
CA GLU A 325 -31.91 -7.66 -22.90
C GLU A 325 -33.30 -8.14 -23.37
N GLY A 326 -33.74 -9.29 -22.86
CA GLY A 326 -35.13 -9.77 -22.95
C GLY A 326 -35.55 -10.61 -24.16
N CYS A 327 -34.95 -10.48 -25.35
CA CYS A 327 -35.42 -11.18 -26.56
C CYS A 327 -34.47 -12.30 -27.04
N MET A 328 -35.01 -13.44 -27.52
CA MET A 328 -34.20 -14.51 -28.15
C MET A 328 -33.95 -14.28 -29.66
N HIS A 329 -34.58 -13.27 -30.25
CA HIS A 329 -34.40 -12.86 -31.65
C HIS A 329 -33.24 -11.88 -31.77
N MET A 330 -32.13 -12.35 -32.34
CA MET A 330 -30.95 -11.50 -32.60
C MET A 330 -30.92 -11.06 -34.05
N THR A 331 -30.46 -9.83 -34.28
CA THR A 331 -30.15 -9.32 -35.62
C THR A 331 -28.69 -8.89 -35.67
N CYS A 332 -27.89 -9.50 -36.55
CA CYS A 332 -26.50 -9.12 -36.75
C CYS A 332 -26.41 -7.71 -37.32
N SER A 333 -25.51 -6.89 -36.77
CA SER A 333 -25.23 -5.54 -37.26
C SER A 333 -24.82 -5.52 -38.73
N GLN A 334 -25.06 -4.40 -39.40
CA GLN A 334 -24.71 -4.21 -40.82
C GLN A 334 -23.20 -4.41 -41.05
N PRO A 335 -22.78 -4.93 -42.23
CA PRO A 335 -23.57 -5.19 -43.43
C PRO A 335 -24.25 -6.58 -43.47
N CYS A 336 -24.16 -7.38 -42.39
CA CYS A 336 -24.64 -8.77 -42.43
C CYS A 336 -26.18 -8.88 -42.34
N GLY A 337 -26.80 -8.13 -41.42
CA GLY A 337 -28.26 -8.06 -41.25
C GLY A 337 -28.96 -9.38 -40.93
N PHE A 338 -28.22 -10.47 -40.68
CA PHE A 338 -28.79 -11.80 -40.50
C PHE A 338 -29.54 -11.90 -39.18
N GLN A 339 -30.77 -12.40 -39.24
CA GLN A 339 -31.63 -12.59 -38.09
C GLN A 339 -31.63 -14.06 -37.65
N PHE A 340 -31.37 -14.34 -36.39
CA PHE A 340 -31.21 -15.69 -35.86
C PHE A 340 -31.71 -15.81 -34.41
N CYS A 341 -31.93 -17.05 -33.97
CA CYS A 341 -32.30 -17.36 -32.59
C CYS A 341 -31.03 -17.49 -31.71
N TRP A 342 -31.00 -16.82 -30.56
CA TRP A 342 -29.86 -16.85 -29.61
C TRP A 342 -29.58 -18.24 -29.02
N LEU A 343 -30.61 -19.08 -28.89
CA LEU A 343 -30.48 -20.41 -28.28
C LEU A 343 -29.86 -21.42 -29.24
N CYS A 344 -30.43 -21.59 -30.43
CA CYS A 344 -30.01 -22.62 -31.39
C CYS A 344 -29.11 -22.11 -32.52
N LEU A 345 -28.86 -20.80 -32.61
CA LEU A 345 -28.11 -20.15 -33.70
C LEU A 345 -28.70 -20.38 -35.11
N GLY A 346 -29.93 -20.90 -35.21
CA GLY A 346 -30.66 -21.08 -36.47
C GLY A 346 -31.27 -19.78 -37.01
N ALA A 347 -31.56 -19.74 -38.31
CA ALA A 347 -32.21 -18.60 -38.96
C ALA A 347 -33.58 -18.29 -38.31
N TRP A 348 -33.88 -17.01 -38.06
CA TRP A 348 -35.14 -16.62 -37.44
C TRP A 348 -36.35 -16.79 -38.37
N ARG A 349 -36.12 -16.63 -39.69
CA ARG A 349 -37.17 -16.79 -40.71
C ARG A 349 -37.65 -18.25 -40.73
N GLY A 350 -38.87 -18.50 -40.26
CA GLY A 350 -39.46 -19.84 -40.14
C GLY A 350 -39.25 -20.54 -38.79
N HIS A 351 -38.72 -19.83 -37.78
CA HIS A 351 -38.49 -20.36 -36.44
C HIS A 351 -39.81 -20.48 -35.66
N LEU A 352 -40.41 -21.67 -35.61
CA LEU A 352 -41.68 -21.95 -34.92
C LEU A 352 -41.46 -22.04 -33.40
N ALA A 353 -42.36 -21.43 -32.61
CA ALA A 353 -42.36 -21.52 -31.15
C ALA A 353 -42.53 -22.99 -30.71
N GLY A 354 -41.42 -23.62 -30.30
CA GLY A 354 -41.38 -25.02 -29.87
C GLY A 354 -40.39 -25.93 -30.62
N SER A 355 -39.86 -25.53 -31.79
CA SER A 355 -38.95 -26.39 -32.57
C SER A 355 -37.48 -26.31 -32.17
N CYS A 356 -37.10 -25.41 -31.26
CA CYS A 356 -35.72 -25.27 -30.74
C CYS A 356 -35.50 -25.92 -29.37
N ASN A 357 -36.49 -26.65 -28.85
CA ASN A 357 -36.50 -27.22 -27.50
C ASN A 357 -35.79 -28.59 -27.40
N GLY A 358 -35.18 -29.09 -28.49
CA GLY A 358 -34.42 -30.33 -28.48
C GLY A 358 -33.20 -30.20 -27.55
N TYR A 359 -33.25 -30.89 -26.41
CA TYR A 359 -32.24 -30.82 -25.35
C TYR A 359 -30.95 -31.58 -25.76
N GLY A 360 -30.21 -31.03 -26.71
CA GLY A 360 -28.80 -31.35 -26.90
C GLY A 360 -27.97 -30.44 -26.02
N ARG A 361 -27.58 -30.89 -24.81
CA ARG A 361 -26.55 -30.18 -24.04
C ARG A 361 -25.25 -30.26 -24.82
N ASP A 362 -24.83 -29.16 -25.44
CA ASP A 362 -23.46 -29.02 -25.91
C ASP A 362 -22.57 -28.96 -24.66
N PRO A 363 -21.53 -29.80 -24.50
CA PRO A 363 -20.57 -29.71 -23.40
C PRO A 363 -20.02 -28.29 -23.19
N LYS A 364 -19.96 -27.49 -24.27
CA LYS A 364 -19.53 -26.09 -24.25
C LYS A 364 -20.48 -25.16 -23.49
N ASP A 365 -21.78 -25.47 -23.40
CA ASP A 365 -22.74 -24.62 -22.66
C ASP A 365 -22.49 -24.67 -21.15
N GLY A 366 -22.04 -25.81 -20.62
CA GLY A 366 -21.64 -25.96 -19.21
C GLY A 366 -20.37 -25.17 -18.89
N GLU A 367 -19.37 -25.26 -19.77
CA GLU A 367 -18.12 -24.49 -19.65
C GLU A 367 -18.38 -22.98 -19.76
N ILE A 368 -19.18 -22.53 -20.74
CA ILE A 368 -19.56 -21.12 -20.91
C ILE A 368 -20.33 -20.61 -19.68
N GLN A 369 -21.22 -21.41 -19.10
CA GLN A 369 -21.96 -21.02 -17.90
C GLN A 369 -21.05 -20.92 -16.67
N SER A 370 -20.09 -21.84 -16.50
CA SER A 370 -19.08 -21.75 -15.43
C SER A 370 -18.20 -20.51 -15.59
N LEU A 371 -17.73 -20.25 -16.81
CA LEU A 371 -16.93 -19.05 -17.13
C LEU A 371 -17.70 -17.76 -16.83
N ARG A 372 -18.99 -17.69 -17.14
CA ARG A 372 -19.84 -16.54 -16.78
C ARG A 372 -19.91 -16.32 -15.28
N VAL A 373 -20.11 -17.38 -14.50
CA VAL A 373 -20.17 -17.27 -13.03
C VAL A 373 -18.84 -16.75 -12.47
N ASP A 374 -17.72 -17.26 -12.98
CA ASP A 374 -16.38 -16.82 -12.55
C ASP A 374 -16.08 -15.37 -12.94
N ILE A 375 -16.51 -14.93 -14.14
CA ILE A 375 -16.37 -13.54 -14.59
C ILE A 375 -17.24 -12.60 -13.76
N LEU A 376 -18.52 -12.93 -13.55
CA LEU A 376 -19.41 -12.11 -12.69
C LEU A 376 -18.87 -12.01 -11.27
N ARG A 377 -18.34 -13.12 -10.75
CA ARG A 377 -17.70 -13.13 -9.44
C ARG A 377 -16.50 -12.19 -9.44
N TYR A 378 -15.58 -12.31 -10.40
CA TYR A 378 -14.43 -11.41 -10.47
C TYR A 378 -14.84 -9.95 -10.59
N GLN A 379 -15.76 -9.62 -11.50
CA GLN A 379 -16.26 -8.27 -11.71
C GLN A 379 -16.85 -7.67 -10.42
N HIS A 380 -17.63 -8.45 -9.67
CA HIS A 380 -18.18 -8.03 -8.39
C HIS A 380 -17.11 -7.55 -7.39
N TYR A 381 -16.02 -8.30 -7.25
CA TYR A 381 -14.92 -7.95 -6.35
C TYR A 381 -14.02 -6.84 -6.93
N TYR A 382 -13.78 -6.86 -8.24
CA TYR A 382 -12.96 -5.86 -8.92
C TYR A 382 -13.57 -4.47 -8.86
N ASP A 383 -14.88 -4.35 -9.13
CA ASP A 383 -15.58 -3.05 -9.09
C ASP A 383 -15.46 -2.39 -7.71
N ARG A 384 -15.56 -3.19 -6.63
CA ARG A 384 -15.45 -2.72 -5.25
C ARG A 384 -14.02 -2.42 -4.83
N TRP A 385 -13.05 -3.21 -5.27
CA TRP A 385 -11.62 -2.93 -5.11
C TRP A 385 -11.26 -1.59 -5.78
N ALA A 386 -11.67 -1.39 -7.04
CA ALA A 386 -11.40 -0.18 -7.80
C ALA A 386 -12.18 1.03 -7.27
N ALA A 387 -13.41 0.84 -6.78
CA ALA A 387 -14.19 1.90 -6.14
C ALA A 387 -13.52 2.40 -4.85
N ASN A 388 -13.02 1.50 -4.00
CA ASN A 388 -12.31 1.89 -2.78
C ASN A 388 -10.99 2.61 -3.10
N GLU A 389 -10.26 2.20 -4.15
CA GLU A 389 -9.06 2.95 -4.57
C GLU A 389 -9.42 4.36 -5.05
N ARG A 390 -10.44 4.51 -5.91
CA ARG A 390 -10.88 5.83 -6.37
C ARG A 390 -11.34 6.72 -5.22
N SER A 391 -12.14 6.17 -4.30
CA SER A 391 -12.60 6.91 -3.12
C SER A 391 -11.45 7.30 -2.19
N ARG A 392 -10.40 6.46 -2.07
CA ARG A 392 -9.19 6.78 -1.33
C ARG A 392 -8.44 7.98 -1.92
N GLN A 393 -8.33 8.05 -3.25
CA GLN A 393 -7.67 9.18 -3.92
C GLN A 393 -8.41 10.50 -3.66
N ILE A 394 -9.75 10.49 -3.75
CA ILE A 394 -10.57 11.66 -3.42
C ILE A 394 -10.37 12.05 -1.95
N ALA A 395 -10.42 11.09 -1.02
CA ALA A 395 -10.20 11.35 0.40
C ALA A 395 -8.79 11.89 0.72
N LEU A 396 -7.77 11.52 -0.07
CA LEU A 396 -6.42 12.09 0.03
C LEU A 396 -6.40 13.56 -0.40
N GLU A 397 -7.12 13.92 -1.47
CA GLU A 397 -7.26 15.31 -1.90
C GLU A 397 -8.02 16.14 -0.85
N ASP A 398 -9.09 15.60 -0.29
CA ASP A 398 -9.87 16.28 0.75
C ASP A 398 -9.11 16.41 2.07
N LEU A 399 -8.31 15.41 2.43
CA LEU A 399 -7.36 15.51 3.55
C LEU A 399 -6.40 16.70 3.36
N ARG A 400 -5.81 16.85 2.16
CA ARG A 400 -4.94 17.99 1.85
C ARG A 400 -5.68 19.31 1.97
N LYS A 401 -6.88 19.43 1.40
CA LYS A 401 -7.72 20.64 1.55
C LYS A 401 -8.01 20.97 3.01
N VAL A 402 -8.25 19.95 3.83
CA VAL A 402 -8.50 20.16 5.26
C VAL A 402 -7.25 20.67 5.98
N GLN A 403 -6.09 20.09 5.70
CA GLN A 403 -4.81 20.48 6.30
C GLN A 403 -4.36 21.87 5.86
N ASP A 404 -4.48 22.18 4.56
CA ASP A 404 -3.94 23.41 3.98
C ASP A 404 -4.88 24.62 4.11
N LYS A 405 -6.19 24.38 4.31
CA LYS A 405 -7.20 25.44 4.24
C LYS A 405 -8.28 25.35 5.31
N HIS A 406 -9.04 24.24 5.38
CA HIS A 406 -10.27 24.23 6.20
C HIS A 406 -9.99 24.35 7.71
N ILE A 407 -8.86 23.81 8.20
CA ILE A 407 -8.48 23.97 9.61
C ILE A 407 -8.27 25.45 9.95
N GLU A 408 -7.58 26.20 9.09
CA GLU A 408 -7.32 27.63 9.31
C GLU A 408 -8.61 28.47 9.20
N GLU A 409 -9.48 28.15 8.23
CA GLU A 409 -10.77 28.82 8.06
C GLU A 409 -11.67 28.63 9.30
N ILE A 410 -11.76 27.42 9.82
CA ILE A 410 -12.53 27.12 11.02
C ILE A 410 -11.89 27.75 12.25
N ALA A 411 -10.56 27.70 12.37
CA ALA A 411 -9.82 28.35 13.47
C ALA A 411 -10.15 29.85 13.56
N CYS A 412 -10.13 30.55 12.43
CA CYS A 412 -10.48 31.97 12.34
C CYS A 412 -11.96 32.23 12.67
N LYS A 413 -12.88 31.44 12.07
CA LYS A 413 -14.33 31.63 12.28
C LYS A 413 -14.76 31.39 13.72
N PHE A 414 -14.28 30.30 14.33
CA PHE A 414 -14.68 29.87 15.66
C PHE A 414 -13.74 30.39 16.77
N GLN A 415 -12.73 31.18 16.42
CA GLN A 415 -11.73 31.76 17.33
C GLN A 415 -11.06 30.68 18.21
N GLN A 416 -10.74 29.53 17.62
CA GLN A 416 -10.04 28.44 18.29
C GLN A 416 -8.65 28.22 17.68
N PRO A 417 -7.64 27.83 18.48
CA PRO A 417 -6.33 27.51 17.94
C PRO A 417 -6.40 26.32 16.97
N ALA A 418 -5.68 26.41 15.84
CA ALA A 418 -5.60 25.33 14.85
C ALA A 418 -5.14 23.99 15.45
N SER A 419 -4.33 24.03 16.52
CA SER A 419 -3.90 22.84 17.27
C SER A 419 -5.04 22.08 17.95
N GLN A 420 -6.18 22.72 18.21
CA GLN A 420 -7.37 22.05 18.74
C GLN A 420 -8.25 21.42 17.66
N LEU A 421 -7.93 21.65 16.38
CA LEU A 421 -8.71 21.19 15.23
C LEU A 421 -8.04 20.01 14.48
N THR A 422 -6.96 19.44 15.02
CA THR A 422 -6.24 18.29 14.42
C THR A 422 -7.14 17.08 14.20
N PHE A 423 -8.20 16.94 15.00
CA PHE A 423 -9.21 15.88 14.87
C PHE A 423 -9.86 15.83 13.47
N LEU A 424 -9.93 16.95 12.75
CA LEU A 424 -10.40 16.99 11.36
C LEU A 424 -9.45 16.22 10.44
N ALA A 425 -8.15 16.49 10.54
CA ALA A 425 -7.14 15.78 9.77
C ALA A 425 -7.04 14.30 10.18
N GLU A 426 -7.14 14.00 11.47
CA GLU A 426 -7.14 12.62 11.99
C GLU A 426 -8.33 11.80 11.44
N ALA A 427 -9.52 12.40 11.34
CA ALA A 427 -10.69 11.74 10.75
C ALA A 427 -10.46 11.40 9.27
N TRP A 428 -9.94 12.34 8.47
CA TRP A 428 -9.62 12.10 7.07
C TRP A 428 -8.48 11.10 6.86
N GLN A 429 -7.44 11.13 7.69
CA GLN A 429 -6.39 10.11 7.70
C GLN A 429 -6.96 8.72 7.99
N GLN A 430 -7.88 8.61 8.95
CA GLN A 430 -8.57 7.35 9.24
C GLN A 430 -9.42 6.89 8.05
N ILE A 431 -10.16 7.78 7.38
CA ILE A 431 -10.94 7.45 6.18
C ILE A 431 -10.04 6.90 5.07
N VAL A 432 -8.92 7.57 4.79
CA VAL A 432 -7.93 7.14 3.79
C VAL A 432 -7.40 5.74 4.09
N GLU A 433 -7.03 5.47 5.36
CA GLU A 433 -6.52 4.17 5.78
C GLU A 433 -7.61 3.08 5.71
N CYS A 434 -8.84 3.39 6.11
CA CYS A 434 -9.98 2.48 6.00
C CYS A 434 -10.26 2.08 4.54
N ARG A 435 -10.24 3.03 3.60
CA ARG A 435 -10.41 2.74 2.16
C ARG A 435 -9.31 1.83 1.62
N ARG A 436 -8.06 2.04 2.06
CA ARG A 436 -6.92 1.15 1.73
C ARG A 436 -7.17 -0.27 2.22
N VAL A 437 -7.59 -0.44 3.47
CA VAL A 437 -7.87 -1.77 4.03
C VAL A 437 -9.01 -2.45 3.27
N LEU A 438 -10.14 -1.76 3.04
CA LEU A 438 -11.29 -2.32 2.31
C LEU A 438 -10.94 -2.75 0.89
N LYS A 439 -10.17 -1.93 0.17
CA LYS A 439 -9.65 -2.28 -1.15
C LYS A 439 -9.04 -3.68 -1.09
N TRP A 440 -8.11 -3.92 -0.16
CA TRP A 440 -7.44 -5.21 -0.05
C TRP A 440 -8.34 -6.32 0.52
N THR A 441 -9.31 -6.03 1.39
CA THR A 441 -10.25 -7.06 1.86
C THR A 441 -11.10 -7.63 0.73
N TYR A 442 -11.42 -6.85 -0.32
CA TYR A 442 -12.09 -7.39 -1.51
C TYR A 442 -11.22 -8.36 -2.30
N ALA A 443 -9.92 -8.09 -2.45
CA ALA A 443 -9.00 -9.06 -3.05
C ALA A 443 -8.90 -10.33 -2.19
N TYR A 444 -8.85 -10.20 -0.86
CA TYR A 444 -8.90 -11.34 0.07
C TYR A 444 -10.18 -12.16 -0.09
N GLY A 445 -11.35 -11.52 -0.09
CA GLY A 445 -12.65 -12.17 -0.22
C GLY A 445 -12.81 -12.95 -1.53
N TYR A 446 -12.21 -12.48 -2.63
CA TYR A 446 -12.22 -13.22 -3.89
C TYR A 446 -11.43 -14.54 -3.79
N TYR A 447 -10.28 -14.53 -3.11
CA TYR A 447 -9.44 -15.72 -2.92
C TYR A 447 -9.77 -16.54 -1.68
N LEU A 448 -10.72 -16.10 -0.85
CA LEU A 448 -11.18 -16.85 0.32
C LEU A 448 -11.82 -18.18 -0.14
N PRO A 449 -11.33 -19.34 0.34
CA PRO A 449 -11.88 -20.63 -0.04
C PRO A 449 -13.35 -20.77 0.37
N GLY A 450 -14.22 -21.13 -0.58
CA GLY A 450 -15.66 -21.31 -0.34
C GLY A 450 -16.04 -22.55 0.47
N ASN A 451 -15.07 -23.37 0.88
CA ASN A 451 -15.30 -24.62 1.62
C ASN A 451 -15.62 -24.41 3.10
N ASN A 452 -15.34 -23.23 3.67
CA ASN A 452 -15.65 -22.90 5.05
C ASN A 452 -16.67 -21.76 5.13
N LEU A 453 -17.95 -22.14 5.16
CA LEU A 453 -19.07 -21.19 5.19
C LEU A 453 -19.02 -20.27 6.42
N ALA A 454 -18.60 -20.78 7.58
CA ALA A 454 -18.51 -19.99 8.81
C ALA A 454 -17.46 -18.89 8.70
N LYS A 455 -16.27 -19.18 8.15
CA LYS A 455 -15.24 -18.17 7.87
C LYS A 455 -15.73 -17.12 6.90
N LYS A 456 -16.41 -17.54 5.83
CA LYS A 456 -16.98 -16.60 4.85
C LYS A 456 -18.03 -15.68 5.50
N GLN A 457 -18.92 -16.23 6.31
CA GLN A 457 -19.94 -15.44 7.02
C GLN A 457 -19.32 -14.46 8.03
N LEU A 458 -18.32 -14.89 8.81
CA LEU A 458 -17.60 -14.02 9.74
C LEU A 458 -16.88 -12.89 9.01
N PHE A 459 -16.23 -13.20 7.90
CA PHE A 459 -15.57 -12.23 7.04
C PHE A 459 -16.55 -11.19 6.49
N GLU A 460 -17.64 -11.64 5.85
CA GLU A 460 -18.65 -10.75 5.26
C GLU A 460 -19.33 -9.88 6.32
N TYR A 461 -19.61 -10.44 7.50
CA TYR A 461 -20.14 -9.68 8.64
C TYR A 461 -19.17 -8.59 9.09
N SER A 462 -17.90 -8.95 9.33
CA SER A 462 -16.88 -8.03 9.82
C SER A 462 -16.56 -6.93 8.80
N GLN A 463 -16.47 -7.30 7.52
CA GLN A 463 -16.32 -6.35 6.42
C GLN A 463 -17.51 -5.38 6.35
N GLY A 464 -18.75 -5.89 6.45
CA GLY A 464 -19.95 -5.07 6.41
C GLY A 464 -20.05 -4.07 7.58
N GLN A 465 -19.62 -4.45 8.79
CA GLN A 465 -19.55 -3.52 9.92
C GLN A 465 -18.53 -2.40 9.67
N ALA A 466 -17.33 -2.76 9.18
CA ALA A 466 -16.27 -1.79 8.86
C ALA A 466 -16.71 -0.81 7.76
N GLU A 467 -17.37 -1.29 6.70
CA GLU A 467 -17.91 -0.46 5.63
C GLU A 467 -18.98 0.51 6.13
N SER A 468 -19.95 0.01 6.92
CA SER A 468 -20.99 0.87 7.47
C SER A 468 -20.43 1.94 8.40
N GLY A 469 -19.43 1.61 9.23
CA GLY A 469 -18.72 2.56 10.06
C GLY A 469 -18.00 3.63 9.23
N LEU A 470 -17.29 3.22 8.18
CA LEU A 470 -16.57 4.12 7.28
C LEU A 470 -17.50 5.11 6.58
N GLU A 471 -18.63 4.65 6.02
CA GLU A 471 -19.54 5.57 5.32
C GLU A 471 -20.17 6.59 6.25
N ARG A 472 -20.43 6.22 7.52
CA ARG A 472 -20.92 7.17 8.54
C ARG A 472 -19.86 8.22 8.89
N LEU A 473 -18.62 7.78 9.13
CA LEU A 473 -17.50 8.67 9.40
C LEU A 473 -17.26 9.63 8.22
N HIS A 474 -17.22 9.08 7.01
CA HIS A 474 -16.99 9.87 5.79
C HIS A 474 -18.12 10.87 5.56
N GLY A 475 -19.38 10.47 5.73
CA GLY A 475 -20.52 11.37 5.63
C GLY A 475 -20.48 12.52 6.64
N CYS A 476 -20.10 12.26 7.89
CA CYS A 476 -19.92 13.30 8.91
C CYS A 476 -18.76 14.25 8.53
N ALA A 477 -17.61 13.69 8.15
CA ALA A 477 -16.41 14.47 7.78
C ALA A 477 -16.60 15.33 6.52
N GLU A 478 -17.41 14.88 5.56
CA GLU A 478 -17.65 15.57 4.28
C GLU A 478 -18.84 16.53 4.37
N LYS A 479 -20.01 16.06 4.82
CA LYS A 479 -21.27 16.81 4.71
C LYS A 479 -21.49 17.73 5.89
N GLU A 480 -21.33 17.23 7.12
CA GLU A 480 -21.58 18.04 8.32
C GLU A 480 -20.50 19.12 8.48
N LEU A 481 -19.24 18.82 8.13
CA LEU A 481 -18.16 19.82 8.11
C LEU A 481 -18.47 21.00 7.19
N LYS A 482 -19.07 20.72 6.02
CA LYS A 482 -19.41 21.73 5.01
C LYS A 482 -20.38 22.78 5.55
N GLU A 483 -21.34 22.38 6.40
CA GLU A 483 -22.28 23.31 7.04
C GLU A 483 -21.57 24.38 7.88
N PHE A 484 -20.46 24.01 8.55
CA PHE A 484 -19.68 24.95 9.35
C PHE A 484 -18.71 25.79 8.51
N LEU A 485 -18.25 25.27 7.37
CA LEU A 485 -17.47 26.04 6.40
C LEU A 485 -18.31 27.12 5.73
N GLU A 486 -19.57 26.85 5.44
CA GLU A 486 -20.50 27.78 4.78
C GLU A 486 -21.19 28.73 5.77
N ALA A 487 -21.16 28.45 7.08
CA ALA A 487 -21.79 29.30 8.09
C ALA A 487 -21.07 30.66 8.28
N ASP A 488 -21.85 31.72 8.45
CA ASP A 488 -21.37 33.09 8.70
C ASP A 488 -21.05 33.38 10.17
N ARG A 489 -21.52 32.53 11.10
CA ARG A 489 -21.36 32.73 12.56
C ARG A 489 -20.98 31.42 13.26
N PRO A 490 -20.24 31.49 14.39
CA PRO A 490 -19.99 30.32 15.23
C PRO A 490 -21.29 29.67 15.68
N SER A 491 -21.43 28.37 15.43
CA SER A 491 -22.59 27.57 15.83
C SER A 491 -22.29 26.79 17.10
N GLU A 492 -23.21 26.83 18.08
CA GLU A 492 -23.12 26.01 19.30
C GLU A 492 -23.08 24.50 18.99
N LYS A 493 -23.64 24.10 17.84
CA LYS A 493 -23.63 22.71 17.35
C LYS A 493 -22.23 22.22 16.95
N PHE A 494 -21.23 23.10 16.80
CA PHE A 494 -19.88 22.70 16.45
C PHE A 494 -19.24 21.80 17.52
N SER A 495 -19.56 22.03 18.80
CA SER A 495 -19.10 21.18 19.91
C SER A 495 -19.67 19.76 19.81
N GLU A 496 -20.91 19.63 19.36
CA GLU A 496 -21.56 18.33 19.12
C GLU A 496 -20.96 17.63 17.90
N PHE A 497 -20.78 18.34 16.79
CA PHE A 497 -20.07 17.85 15.61
C PHE A 497 -18.67 17.33 15.95
N ARG A 498 -17.88 18.09 16.73
CA ARG A 498 -16.55 17.67 17.18
C ARG A 498 -16.59 16.35 17.95
N LYS A 499 -17.50 16.21 18.91
CA LYS A 499 -17.68 14.97 19.70
C LYS A 499 -18.08 13.81 18.79
N ASN A 500 -19.02 14.03 17.87
CA ASN A 500 -19.49 13.02 16.94
C ASN A 500 -18.37 12.55 15.99
N LEU A 501 -17.60 13.47 15.41
CA LEU A 501 -16.53 13.13 14.49
C LEU A 501 -15.43 12.32 15.19
N ILE A 502 -14.96 12.77 16.36
CA ILE A 502 -13.95 12.05 17.16
C ILE A 502 -14.46 10.64 17.55
N GLY A 503 -15.72 10.55 17.98
CA GLY A 503 -16.36 9.30 18.34
C GLY A 503 -16.45 8.33 17.16
N LEU A 504 -16.91 8.81 16.00
CA LEU A 504 -16.97 8.02 14.76
C LEU A 504 -15.58 7.59 14.28
N THR A 505 -14.57 8.46 14.36
CA THR A 505 -13.18 8.12 14.01
C THR A 505 -12.68 6.95 14.86
N THR A 506 -12.91 7.01 16.16
CA THR A 506 -12.49 5.96 17.11
C THR A 506 -13.23 4.65 16.87
N VAL A 507 -14.57 4.69 16.73
CA VAL A 507 -15.39 3.50 16.50
C VAL A 507 -15.05 2.83 15.17
N THR A 508 -14.90 3.63 14.10
CA THR A 508 -14.51 3.12 12.79
C THR A 508 -13.13 2.47 12.85
N LYS A 509 -12.15 3.11 13.50
CA LYS A 509 -10.82 2.51 13.72
C LYS A 509 -10.93 1.13 14.38
N ASN A 510 -11.73 0.98 15.43
CA ASN A 510 -11.92 -0.30 16.12
C ASN A 510 -12.53 -1.38 15.20
N TYR A 511 -13.51 -1.04 14.35
CA TYR A 511 -14.04 -2.00 13.37
C TYR A 511 -12.96 -2.51 12.41
N PHE A 512 -12.08 -1.61 11.96
CA PHE A 512 -10.98 -1.95 11.07
C PHE A 512 -9.87 -2.74 11.77
N ASP A 513 -9.50 -2.39 13.00
CA ASP A 513 -8.52 -3.13 13.79
C ASP A 513 -8.98 -4.58 14.06
N ASN A 514 -10.27 -4.75 14.38
CA ASN A 514 -10.88 -6.08 14.53
C ASN A 514 -10.87 -6.88 13.21
N LEU A 515 -11.23 -6.23 12.10
CA LEU A 515 -11.21 -6.86 10.77
C LEU A 515 -9.79 -7.28 10.37
N VAL A 516 -8.80 -6.40 10.54
CA VAL A 516 -7.38 -6.68 10.27
C VAL A 516 -6.91 -7.86 11.11
N THR A 517 -7.16 -7.84 12.42
CA THR A 517 -6.75 -8.91 13.34
C THR A 517 -7.39 -10.26 12.97
N ALA A 518 -8.69 -10.25 12.65
CA ALA A 518 -9.41 -11.47 12.25
C ALA A 518 -8.85 -12.07 10.94
N LEU A 519 -8.46 -11.21 9.99
CA LEU A 519 -7.87 -11.61 8.71
C LEU A 519 -6.45 -12.18 8.87
N GLU A 520 -5.61 -11.52 9.68
CA GLU A 520 -4.25 -11.98 9.98
C GLU A 520 -4.23 -13.32 10.73
N ASN A 521 -5.19 -13.53 11.63
CA ASN A 521 -5.38 -14.80 12.33
C ASN A 521 -6.08 -15.87 11.47
N GLY A 522 -6.29 -15.62 10.18
CA GLY A 522 -6.90 -16.56 9.23
C GLY A 522 -8.35 -16.93 9.58
N LEU A 523 -9.08 -16.02 10.23
CA LEU A 523 -10.45 -16.22 10.70
C LEU A 523 -10.59 -17.46 11.60
N SER A 524 -9.63 -17.66 12.50
CA SER A 524 -9.55 -18.83 13.39
C SER A 524 -10.60 -18.82 14.52
N ASP A 525 -11.26 -17.69 14.77
CA ASP A 525 -12.31 -17.54 15.80
C ASP A 525 -13.56 -18.38 15.53
N VAL A 526 -13.73 -18.86 14.30
CA VAL A 526 -14.79 -19.81 13.91
C VAL A 526 -14.17 -21.16 13.60
N THR A 527 -14.16 -22.05 14.60
CA THR A 527 -13.85 -23.47 14.37
C THR A 527 -15.04 -24.13 13.69
N SER A 528 -14.84 -24.62 12.48
CA SER A 528 -15.76 -25.60 11.90
C SER A 528 -15.61 -26.90 12.69
N ASP A 529 -16.58 -27.21 13.56
CA ASP A 529 -16.73 -28.55 14.12
C ASP A 529 -17.02 -29.53 12.97
N VAL A 530 -15.95 -30.08 12.41
CA VAL A 530 -15.97 -31.38 11.75
C VAL A 530 -14.75 -32.12 12.25
N GLY A 531 -14.98 -33.08 13.14
CA GLY A 531 -13.96 -33.86 13.78
C GLY A 531 -13.02 -34.53 12.77
N SER A 532 -11.72 -34.35 12.99
CA SER A 532 -10.73 -35.39 12.73
C SER A 532 -9.48 -35.11 13.56
N SER A 533 -9.30 -35.93 14.58
CA SER A 533 -8.02 -36.09 15.27
C SER A 533 -6.95 -36.47 14.26
N SER A 534 -5.89 -35.66 14.12
CA SER A 534 -4.53 -36.16 13.85
C SER A 534 -3.47 -35.07 14.06
N LYS A 535 -2.70 -35.30 15.14
CA LYS A 535 -1.33 -34.87 15.45
C LYS A 535 -0.67 -33.85 14.49
N ARG A 536 -0.31 -32.69 15.03
CA ARG A 536 1.03 -32.14 14.81
C ARG A 536 1.57 -31.43 16.06
N GLN A 537 2.80 -31.80 16.39
CA GLN A 537 3.53 -31.42 17.60
C GLN A 537 4.02 -29.96 17.55
N LYS A 538 3.72 -29.24 18.63
CA LYS A 538 4.52 -28.25 19.37
C LYS A 538 5.71 -27.59 18.65
N THR A 539 5.68 -26.26 18.60
CA THR A 539 6.68 -25.39 19.27
C THR A 539 6.11 -23.98 19.46
N ALA A 540 5.59 -23.71 20.66
CA ALA A 540 5.47 -22.36 21.19
C ALA A 540 5.68 -22.45 22.70
N LYS A 541 6.78 -21.88 23.18
CA LYS A 541 7.07 -21.66 24.60
C LYS A 541 7.22 -20.16 24.81
N TYR A 542 6.29 -19.62 25.61
CA TYR A 542 6.28 -18.31 26.29
C TYR A 542 6.24 -17.06 25.39
N CYS A 543 5.31 -16.12 25.56
CA CYS A 543 5.08 -15.41 26.82
C CYS A 543 3.59 -15.15 27.15
N SER A 544 3.27 -15.33 28.43
CA SER A 544 2.04 -14.98 29.17
C SER A 544 2.15 -13.49 29.59
N ILE A 545 1.12 -12.66 29.86
CA ILE A 545 0.01 -12.71 30.82
C ILE A 545 -0.89 -11.52 30.45
N LYS A 546 -2.17 -11.71 30.11
CA LYS A 546 -3.26 -10.69 30.27
C LYS A 546 -4.69 -11.16 29.92
N ALA A 547 -4.91 -12.44 29.60
CA ALA A 547 -6.23 -12.95 29.19
C ALA A 547 -6.93 -13.86 30.23
N ALA A 548 -6.60 -13.74 31.53
CA ALA A 548 -7.09 -14.66 32.56
C ALA A 548 -8.19 -14.10 33.51
N LEU A 549 -8.84 -12.98 33.18
CA LEU A 549 -9.84 -12.35 34.09
C LEU A 549 -11.26 -12.16 33.53
N PHE A 550 -11.60 -12.67 32.34
CA PHE A 550 -12.96 -12.52 31.79
C PHE A 550 -13.77 -13.81 31.59
N ALA A 551 -13.20 -14.98 31.87
CA ALA A 551 -13.84 -16.29 31.60
C ALA A 551 -14.30 -17.03 32.86
N ALA A 552 -14.91 -16.34 33.82
CA ALA A 552 -15.52 -16.99 34.98
C ALA A 552 -16.77 -16.25 35.48
N ARG A 553 -17.88 -16.36 34.74
CA ARG A 553 -19.25 -16.32 35.29
C ARG A 553 -20.25 -16.65 34.19
N GLN A 554 -20.74 -17.89 34.19
CA GLN A 554 -22.16 -18.26 34.00
C GLN A 554 -22.28 -19.78 33.78
N VAL A 555 -22.58 -20.52 34.85
CA VAL A 555 -23.53 -21.64 34.83
C VAL A 555 -24.11 -21.77 36.24
N ARG A 556 -25.41 -21.49 36.40
CA ARG A 556 -26.34 -22.32 37.19
C ARG A 556 -27.78 -21.83 37.03
N THR A 557 -28.62 -22.74 36.56
CA THR A 557 -30.07 -22.70 36.50
C THR A 557 -30.69 -23.01 37.87
N ALA A 558 -31.82 -22.38 38.20
CA ALA A 558 -32.89 -22.95 39.02
C ALA A 558 -34.20 -22.20 38.78
N ALA A 559 -35.27 -22.97 38.56
CA ALA A 559 -36.63 -22.53 38.27
C ALA A 559 -37.33 -21.91 39.49
N LEU A 560 -38.22 -20.93 39.26
CA LEU A 560 -39.42 -20.63 40.06
C LEU A 560 -40.39 -19.77 39.23
N ASN A 561 -41.68 -20.08 39.33
CA ASN A 561 -42.79 -19.38 38.66
C ASN A 561 -43.24 -18.12 39.43
N VAL A 562 -43.87 -17.21 38.68
CA VAL A 562 -44.87 -16.17 39.04
C VAL A 562 -44.38 -14.72 39.29
N ILE A 563 -45.13 -13.82 38.64
CA ILE A 563 -45.23 -12.33 38.69
C ILE A 563 -44.33 -11.60 37.68
N GLN A 564 -44.94 -11.20 36.54
CA GLN A 564 -44.37 -10.29 35.54
C GLN A 564 -44.14 -8.91 36.15
N VAL A 565 -42.96 -8.69 36.72
CA VAL A 565 -42.37 -7.36 36.80
C VAL A 565 -41.67 -7.16 35.47
N GLN A 566 -42.17 -6.23 34.64
CA GLN A 566 -41.53 -5.91 33.37
C GLN A 566 -40.20 -5.19 33.67
N GLU A 567 -39.10 -5.93 33.57
CA GLU A 567 -37.75 -5.40 33.79
C GLU A 567 -37.24 -4.63 32.55
N PRO A 568 -36.49 -3.53 32.76
CA PRO A 568 -35.77 -2.86 31.67
C PRO A 568 -34.88 -3.84 30.91
N TRP A 569 -34.84 -3.73 29.57
CA TRP A 569 -34.05 -4.64 28.73
C TRP A 569 -32.87 -3.92 28.10
N SER A 570 -31.68 -4.49 28.22
CA SER A 570 -30.49 -3.96 27.59
C SER A 570 -30.45 -4.36 26.12
N CYS A 571 -30.23 -3.39 25.25
CA CYS A 571 -30.14 -3.64 23.82
C CYS A 571 -28.92 -4.51 23.52
N GLU A 572 -29.11 -5.66 22.88
CA GLU A 572 -28.01 -6.57 22.52
C GLU A 572 -27.01 -5.96 21.52
N PHE A 573 -27.39 -4.86 20.86
CA PHE A 573 -26.58 -4.21 19.82
C PHE A 573 -25.82 -2.97 20.30
N CYS A 574 -26.34 -2.24 21.29
CA CYS A 574 -25.67 -1.04 21.81
C CYS A 574 -25.58 -0.99 23.33
N THR A 575 -25.98 -2.06 24.02
CA THR A 575 -25.98 -2.24 25.48
C THR A 575 -26.84 -1.26 26.28
N TYR A 576 -27.49 -0.29 25.62
CA TYR A 576 -28.37 0.69 26.26
C TYR A 576 -29.58 0.01 26.91
N THR A 577 -29.80 0.32 28.19
CA THR A 577 -30.92 -0.20 28.98
C THR A 577 -32.20 0.56 28.65
N ASN A 578 -33.12 -0.12 27.97
CA ASN A 578 -34.40 0.43 27.56
C ASN A 578 -35.45 0.18 28.65
N PRO A 579 -36.39 1.11 28.88
CA PRO A 579 -37.51 0.86 29.77
C PRO A 579 -38.31 -0.32 29.25
N ALA A 580 -38.93 -1.07 30.16
CA ALA A 580 -39.61 -2.31 29.82
C ALA A 580 -40.79 -2.14 28.84
N SER A 581 -41.32 -0.92 28.72
CA SER A 581 -42.36 -0.52 27.76
C SER A 581 -41.84 -0.23 26.35
N ALA A 582 -40.51 -0.13 26.13
CA ALA A 582 -39.93 0.18 24.83
C ALA A 582 -39.88 -1.07 23.92
N THR A 583 -40.43 -0.96 22.70
CA THR A 583 -40.49 -2.04 21.70
C THR A 583 -39.33 -2.01 20.70
N THR A 584 -38.61 -0.90 20.65
CA THR A 584 -37.33 -0.71 19.94
C THR A 584 -36.35 -0.02 20.87
N CYS A 585 -35.05 -0.21 20.63
CA CYS A 585 -34.05 0.46 21.45
C CYS A 585 -34.13 1.98 21.23
N GLN A 586 -34.25 2.77 22.28
CA GLN A 586 -34.40 4.23 22.16
C GLN A 586 -33.15 4.93 21.62
N VAL A 587 -31.99 4.25 21.62
CA VAL A 587 -30.71 4.80 21.14
C VAL A 587 -30.37 4.32 19.73
N CYS A 588 -30.55 3.03 19.43
CA CYS A 588 -30.20 2.48 18.11
C CYS A 588 -31.41 2.15 17.22
N PHE A 589 -32.63 2.36 17.73
CA PHE A 589 -33.92 2.09 17.06
C PHE A 589 -34.11 0.66 16.56
N ARG A 590 -33.30 -0.30 17.02
CA ARG A 590 -33.39 -1.71 16.65
C ARG A 590 -34.35 -2.48 17.55
N GLY A 591 -35.12 -3.37 16.92
CA GLY A 591 -36.10 -4.29 17.51
C GLY A 591 -36.82 -5.07 16.42
N SER A 592 -36.14 -6.07 15.82
CA SER A 592 -36.61 -6.77 14.62
C SER A 592 -36.31 -8.28 14.64
N TRP A 593 -37.11 -9.05 13.90
CA TRP A 593 -36.83 -10.45 13.56
C TRP A 593 -36.54 -10.57 12.06
N SER A 594 -35.57 -11.39 11.67
CA SER A 594 -35.25 -11.64 10.26
C SER A 594 -36.13 -12.75 9.70
N CYS A 595 -36.72 -12.54 8.51
CA CYS A 595 -37.46 -13.58 7.82
C CYS A 595 -36.54 -14.76 7.45
N GLY A 596 -36.89 -15.98 7.86
CA GLY A 596 -36.11 -17.18 7.52
C GLY A 596 -36.06 -17.50 6.02
N HIS A 597 -36.94 -16.90 5.21
CA HIS A 597 -37.03 -17.15 3.77
C HIS A 597 -36.31 -16.10 2.90
N CYS A 598 -36.48 -14.82 3.21
CA CYS A 598 -35.91 -13.72 2.40
C CYS A 598 -34.95 -12.81 3.18
N THR A 599 -34.64 -13.15 4.43
CA THR A 599 -33.73 -12.44 5.36
C THR A 599 -34.09 -11.00 5.70
N TYR A 600 -35.20 -10.47 5.18
CA TYR A 600 -35.71 -9.14 5.48
C TYR A 600 -35.99 -8.94 6.97
N ALA A 601 -35.58 -7.80 7.52
CA ALA A 601 -35.76 -7.46 8.93
C ALA A 601 -37.15 -6.85 9.16
N ASN A 602 -37.96 -7.54 9.97
CA ASN A 602 -39.34 -7.17 10.26
C ASN A 602 -39.48 -6.62 11.69
N PRO A 603 -40.38 -5.66 11.94
CA PRO A 603 -40.68 -5.21 13.30
C PRO A 603 -41.14 -6.36 14.21
N ARG A 604 -40.84 -6.31 15.50
CA ARG A 604 -41.16 -7.39 16.47
C ARG A 604 -42.64 -7.79 16.51
N PHE A 605 -43.56 -6.87 16.19
CA PHE A 605 -45.01 -7.07 16.17
C PHE A 605 -45.55 -7.61 14.83
N ALA A 606 -44.71 -7.67 13.77
CA ALA A 606 -45.11 -8.23 12.50
C ALA A 606 -45.19 -9.76 12.62
N THR A 607 -46.36 -10.34 12.38
CA THR A 607 -46.59 -11.79 12.34
C THR A 607 -46.26 -12.40 10.98
N THR A 608 -46.10 -11.55 9.94
CA THR A 608 -45.66 -11.92 8.59
C THR A 608 -44.54 -11.00 8.13
N CYS A 609 -43.72 -11.49 7.19
CA CYS A 609 -42.64 -10.74 6.59
C CYS A 609 -43.20 -9.65 5.68
N GLN A 610 -42.82 -8.39 5.91
CA GLN A 610 -43.31 -7.25 5.13
C GLN A 610 -42.79 -7.23 3.67
N LEU A 611 -41.76 -8.02 3.35
CA LEU A 611 -41.23 -8.12 1.98
C LEU A 611 -41.80 -9.30 1.19
N CYS A 612 -41.95 -10.48 1.81
CA CYS A 612 -42.37 -11.70 1.11
C CYS A 612 -43.68 -12.31 1.63
N ASN A 613 -44.33 -11.67 2.60
CA ASN A 613 -45.58 -12.08 3.24
C ASN A 613 -45.56 -13.44 3.98
N GLU A 614 -44.39 -14.08 4.10
CA GLU A 614 -44.24 -15.35 4.82
C GLU A 614 -44.43 -15.17 6.34
N PRO A 615 -45.14 -16.08 7.02
CA PRO A 615 -45.37 -16.00 8.46
C PRO A 615 -44.06 -16.14 9.25
N ARG A 616 -44.03 -15.53 10.43
CA ARG A 616 -42.94 -15.69 11.39
C ARG A 616 -42.93 -17.14 11.87
N PHE A 617 -41.83 -17.85 11.61
CA PHE A 617 -41.62 -19.20 12.18
C PHE A 617 -41.51 -19.10 13.70
N GLU A 618 -42.56 -19.51 14.41
CA GLU A 618 -42.46 -19.89 15.82
C GLU A 618 -42.12 -21.38 15.88
N ASN A 619 -41.01 -21.73 16.51
CA ASN A 619 -40.68 -23.12 16.82
C ASN A 619 -41.74 -23.65 17.81
N ILE A 620 -42.76 -24.34 17.29
CA ILE A 620 -43.62 -25.19 18.11
C ILE A 620 -42.77 -26.43 18.46
N PRO A 621 -42.51 -26.74 19.74
CA PRO A 621 -41.90 -28.00 20.11
C PRO A 621 -42.83 -29.14 19.71
N ALA A 622 -42.34 -30.05 18.85
CA ALA A 622 -42.96 -31.34 18.66
C ALA A 622 -42.66 -32.18 19.91
N ASP A 623 -43.64 -32.29 20.80
CA ASP A 623 -43.90 -33.47 21.65
C ASP A 623 -45.07 -33.14 22.59
N GLU A 624 -46.27 -33.61 22.23
CA GLU A 624 -47.25 -34.14 23.19
C GLU A 624 -48.26 -34.99 22.40
N GLU A 625 -48.06 -36.31 22.46
CA GLU A 625 -49.06 -37.31 22.10
C GLU A 625 -50.33 -37.06 22.93
N ALA A 626 -51.42 -36.68 22.27
CA ALA A 626 -52.74 -36.69 22.87
C ALA A 626 -53.19 -38.15 23.13
N PRO A 627 -53.65 -38.51 24.34
CA PRO A 627 -54.21 -39.82 24.59
C PRO A 627 -55.58 -39.95 23.92
N SER A 628 -55.81 -41.13 23.34
CA SER A 628 -57.12 -41.51 22.82
C SER A 628 -58.18 -41.48 23.91
N THR A 629 -59.21 -40.67 23.73
CA THR A 629 -60.54 -40.92 24.31
C THR A 629 -61.58 -40.81 23.22
N ARG A 630 -62.07 -41.98 22.79
CA ARG A 630 -63.45 -42.17 22.32
C ARG A 630 -64.40 -41.55 23.34
N PHE A 631 -65.41 -40.81 22.90
CA PHE A 631 -66.83 -41.11 23.12
C PHE A 631 -67.69 -40.11 22.33
N ASP A 632 -68.51 -40.67 21.44
CA ASP A 632 -69.84 -40.26 20.95
C ASP A 632 -70.33 -38.82 21.19
N VAL A 633 -70.71 -38.11 20.11
CA VAL A 633 -72.08 -38.00 19.54
C VAL A 633 -72.00 -37.41 18.13
#